data_AF-A0A517PAP4-F1
#
_entry.id   AF-A0A517PAP4-F1
#
_cell.length_a   1.000
_cell.length_b   1.000
_cell.length_c   1.000
_cell.angle_alpha   90.00
_cell.angle_beta   90.00
_cell.angle_gamma   90.00
#
_symmetry.space_group_name_H-M   'P 1'
#
loop_
_entity.id
_entity.type
_entity.pdbx_description
1 polymer ?
#
loop_
_entity_poly.entity_id
_entity_poly.type
_entity_poly.pdbx_seq_one_letter_code
_entity_poly.pdbx_strand_id
1 'polypeptide(L)'
;MAPDDSAEDRDAPQADGPPPSPAPTADLTTVSEPDGPAETVLLLPSHGLDDLPERLPERRAAAALNAFALCWHPALLAAARALPRLVMADQPPRPVGGRRFLIPEFVRDTLPDGWETEAGARLAVVGPDRAASLSALAPLLPPDRRDVPVADLHPFFALGLGHLWVERLTRRTHYYSTLDETRLRTEVVAAADALFVGDREEAHARLVEAAEVLREARERFYPTPAKFCDLCFVIPRLAGAELKTEVAAAAAGGPPLNLLGTGADWRTIAAASPDLIAAIREAGDRVEPVGGEQTEAPVALRDVPAAVADLTAGRETFRELFGSPPGVWGRYDFGFTPLTPQLLESMGVNAALHLKFGPGDVPPDGAGRVRWAGAGGEIPAHARDPLPAGSAASFWELPEILAEAFEAEQTVAVTFARWPGAPGPLLDDLKALTALSPALGEFATFAEMFAEDDPFARVFAADPRKYRSPGPAAGSPEPLSSHSRAIRADAEARTDGLLAGLCGLLGSPGGEADAAERLAALIGRGGGDRPGTLWLNPLPTPQTVGTECGDLNVGPAPPADHPAVKVVGKRSFTFEIPPCGFVWFPDKAAKTAPVSKSKAKTAEPGMVRNERFEVRMDPATGGIATVKTYGRSPVRLGMRPAVRFHAPRTLKGAPDDGHEPERYSRAVRIEGQTWDLVDAGPARGELVSRGALIDPAGGARLCGFTLRVRLDRGSRTALVEASFTDAATALEAGDLVLRWAWDDETAELARSIQGSRQAAPASGTFESAHFWELASLHGDKKLRTAVLTPDAPFQTRSGRRMLDSPLLIAGEPTNDDRVWRFGIALDDPHPMRAADAFLTQPVPVPVAGPPSSGPVGWLLACDSPGVRVLSIRGEGGETTLRVQESDGRTRTAAIRFFKRPTGAAKRTLAGETQAELICEGDAVRVPLAGYELCDVAVRWA
;
A
#
# COMPACT_ATOMS: atom_id res chain seq x y z
N MET A 1 74.83 -4.70 5.84
CA MET A 1 75.30 -4.03 4.62
C MET A 1 75.23 -2.53 4.88
N ALA A 2 76.35 -2.00 5.35
CA ALA A 2 76.76 -0.59 5.47
C ALA A 2 78.19 -0.55 4.81
N PRO A 3 78.94 0.57 4.65
CA PRO A 3 78.79 1.97 5.13
C PRO A 3 78.36 2.91 3.96
N ASP A 4 78.56 4.23 3.84
CA ASP A 4 79.31 5.29 4.57
C ASP A 4 78.38 6.53 4.79
N ASP A 5 78.56 7.52 5.69
CA ASP A 5 79.70 8.35 6.17
C ASP A 5 80.08 9.50 5.21
N SER A 6 79.78 10.77 5.56
CA SER A 6 80.68 11.76 6.20
C SER A 6 81.46 12.60 5.15
N ALA A 7 81.89 13.84 5.30
CA ALA A 7 81.71 15.02 6.17
C ALA A 7 82.77 16.05 5.67
N GLU A 8 82.68 17.33 6.06
CA GLU A 8 83.78 18.33 5.97
C GLU A 8 84.27 18.75 4.55
N ASP A 9 84.89 19.92 4.29
CA ASP A 9 84.96 21.25 4.95
C ASP A 9 85.67 22.22 3.94
N ARG A 10 85.58 23.55 4.14
CA ARG A 10 86.38 24.62 3.48
C ARG A 10 86.09 24.91 1.98
N ASP A 11 86.31 26.12 1.44
CA ASP A 11 86.98 27.33 1.95
C ASP A 11 86.19 28.61 1.58
N ALA A 12 86.34 29.68 2.38
CA ALA A 12 85.94 31.05 2.03
C ALA A 12 87.13 31.82 1.42
N PRO A 13 86.94 33.04 0.87
CA PRO A 13 87.11 34.20 1.76
C PRO A 13 86.28 35.46 1.44
N GLN A 14 85.92 36.19 2.52
CA GLN A 14 86.05 37.66 2.74
C GLN A 14 85.65 38.70 1.67
N ALA A 15 85.24 39.93 2.01
CA ALA A 15 84.69 40.53 3.24
C ALA A 15 84.33 42.01 2.92
N ASP A 16 83.38 42.62 3.65
CA ASP A 16 83.66 43.81 4.48
C ASP A 16 82.39 44.44 5.09
N GLY A 17 82.48 44.88 6.35
CA GLY A 17 81.66 46.00 6.86
C GLY A 17 80.67 45.72 8.01
N PRO A 18 80.86 46.27 9.24
CA PRO A 18 80.06 45.98 10.44
C PRO A 18 79.42 47.26 11.07
N PRO A 19 79.00 47.32 12.37
CA PRO A 19 78.40 46.35 13.31
C PRO A 19 76.99 46.80 13.84
N PRO A 20 76.32 46.09 14.80
CA PRO A 20 74.87 46.24 15.06
C PRO A 20 74.41 46.83 16.43
N SER A 21 73.07 46.96 16.57
CA SER A 21 72.24 47.10 17.80
C SER A 21 72.15 48.47 18.50
N PRO A 22 71.08 48.76 19.30
CA PRO A 22 70.06 47.85 19.84
C PRO A 22 68.58 48.20 19.52
N ALA A 23 67.66 47.30 19.90
CA ALA A 23 66.21 47.51 19.89
C ALA A 23 65.71 48.26 21.14
N PRO A 24 64.54 48.92 21.05
CA PRO A 24 63.69 49.15 22.22
C PRO A 24 62.21 48.74 22.03
N THR A 25 61.71 48.03 23.04
CA THR A 25 60.35 48.07 23.63
C THR A 25 59.09 48.15 22.75
N ALA A 26 58.17 47.21 23.03
CA ALA A 26 56.76 47.32 22.65
C ALA A 26 56.08 48.51 23.33
N ASP A 27 55.09 49.09 22.64
CA ASP A 27 54.07 49.94 23.23
C ASP A 27 52.67 49.42 22.86
N LEU A 28 51.73 49.56 23.79
CA LEU A 28 50.37 49.02 23.69
C LEU A 28 49.38 50.07 23.14
N THR A 29 48.18 49.60 22.80
CA THR A 29 46.96 50.40 22.54
C THR A 29 47.00 51.41 21.38
N THR A 30 46.56 50.95 20.20
CA THR A 30 45.27 51.37 19.61
C THR A 30 44.95 50.47 18.42
N VAL A 31 43.94 49.60 18.53
CA VAL A 31 43.32 49.01 17.34
C VAL A 31 42.39 50.08 16.78
N SER A 32 42.83 50.75 15.72
CA SER A 32 41.98 51.63 14.93
C SER A 32 40.75 50.85 14.44
N GLU A 33 39.56 51.46 14.55
CA GLU A 33 38.37 50.91 13.89
C GLU A 33 38.65 50.72 12.39
N PRO A 34 38.16 49.62 11.77
CA PRO A 34 38.48 49.33 10.39
C PRO A 34 37.74 50.31 9.45
N ASP A 35 38.47 51.27 8.88
CA ASP A 35 37.99 52.16 7.82
C ASP A 35 37.47 51.37 6.62
N GLY A 36 36.15 51.19 6.54
CA GLY A 36 35.45 50.52 5.45
C GLY A 36 34.04 50.08 5.89
N PRO A 37 33.06 50.06 4.98
CA PRO A 37 31.69 49.69 5.33
C PRO A 37 31.63 48.25 5.87
N ALA A 38 30.85 48.07 6.94
CA ALA A 38 30.48 46.73 7.39
C ALA A 38 29.56 46.10 6.35
N GLU A 39 29.98 45.00 5.74
CA GLU A 39 29.28 44.29 4.66
C GLU A 39 29.26 42.81 5.02
N THR A 40 28.10 42.17 4.98
CA THR A 40 27.96 40.72 5.18
C THR A 40 27.84 40.06 3.81
N VAL A 41 28.79 39.19 3.48
CA VAL A 41 28.93 38.55 2.17
C VAL A 41 28.77 37.04 2.30
N LEU A 42 27.86 36.45 1.53
CA LEU A 42 27.74 35.01 1.34
C LEU A 42 28.44 34.64 0.03
N LEU A 43 29.38 33.69 0.06
CA LEU A 43 30.01 33.18 -1.16
C LEU A 43 29.40 31.85 -1.58
N LEU A 44 28.98 31.75 -2.84
CA LEU A 44 28.47 30.53 -3.49
C LEU A 44 29.10 30.33 -4.88
N PRO A 45 29.09 29.11 -5.43
CA PRO A 45 29.64 28.81 -6.75
C PRO A 45 28.62 29.14 -7.87
N SER A 46 28.15 30.39 -7.92
CA SER A 46 27.07 30.87 -8.82
C SER A 46 27.13 32.39 -9.02
N HIS A 47 26.86 32.92 -10.22
CA HIS A 47 26.91 34.37 -10.46
C HIS A 47 25.76 35.15 -9.80
N GLY A 48 24.67 34.49 -9.45
CA GLY A 48 23.51 35.04 -8.77
C GLY A 48 22.57 33.93 -8.28
N LEU A 49 21.38 34.30 -7.81
CA LEU A 49 20.35 33.33 -7.41
C LEU A 49 19.82 32.51 -8.60
N ASP A 50 19.85 33.09 -9.80
CA ASP A 50 19.38 32.48 -11.05
C ASP A 50 20.28 31.31 -11.54
N ASP A 51 21.54 31.28 -11.12
CA ASP A 51 22.53 30.24 -11.48
C ASP A 51 22.69 29.17 -10.40
N LEU A 52 21.85 29.18 -9.35
CA LEU A 52 21.89 28.16 -8.32
C LEU A 52 21.39 26.81 -8.87
N PRO A 53 22.03 25.67 -8.53
CA PRO A 53 21.58 24.37 -9.00
C PRO A 53 20.22 24.04 -8.39
N GLU A 54 19.25 23.63 -9.20
CA GLU A 54 17.91 23.22 -8.75
C GLU A 54 17.98 22.18 -7.62
N ARG A 55 18.89 21.21 -7.73
CA ARG A 55 19.09 20.11 -6.77
C ARG A 55 20.46 20.16 -6.10
N LEU A 56 20.50 19.91 -4.80
CA LEU A 56 21.73 19.70 -4.03
C LEU A 56 21.64 18.41 -3.20
N PRO A 57 22.73 17.63 -3.07
CA PRO A 57 22.81 16.54 -2.12
C PRO A 57 22.59 17.04 -0.69
N GLU A 58 21.85 16.27 0.11
CA GLU A 58 21.39 16.58 1.48
C GLU A 58 22.38 17.42 2.33
N ARG A 59 23.64 16.96 2.48
CA ARG A 59 24.66 17.67 3.26
C ARG A 59 25.02 19.06 2.69
N ARG A 60 25.06 19.20 1.36
CA ARG A 60 25.32 20.49 0.69
C ARG A 60 24.12 21.41 0.78
N ALA A 61 22.91 20.87 0.62
CA ALA A 61 21.67 21.63 0.80
C ALA A 61 21.58 22.20 2.23
N ALA A 62 21.85 21.38 3.26
CA ALA A 62 21.87 21.82 4.65
C ALA A 62 22.91 22.92 4.91
N ALA A 63 24.14 22.76 4.43
CA ALA A 63 25.18 23.77 4.57
C ALA A 63 24.84 25.09 3.84
N ALA A 64 24.24 25.01 2.65
CA ALA A 64 23.80 26.19 1.89
C ALA A 64 22.66 26.93 2.60
N LEU A 65 21.58 26.22 2.97
CA LEU A 65 20.43 26.80 3.66
C LEU A 65 20.82 27.38 5.03
N ASN A 66 21.69 26.70 5.79
CA ASN A 66 22.23 27.27 7.03
C ASN A 66 23.04 28.55 6.77
N ALA A 67 23.80 28.65 5.66
CA ALA A 67 24.59 29.84 5.36
C ALA A 67 23.69 31.04 4.97
N PHE A 68 22.59 30.77 4.25
CA PHE A 68 21.54 31.76 3.99
C PHE A 68 20.80 32.19 5.26
N ALA A 69 20.43 31.27 6.14
CA ALA A 69 19.82 31.62 7.43
C ALA A 69 20.76 32.47 8.30
N LEU A 70 22.01 32.01 8.48
CA LEU A 70 22.97 32.64 9.40
C LEU A 70 23.47 34.01 8.94
N CYS A 71 23.48 34.33 7.64
CA CYS A 71 23.85 35.68 7.19
C CYS A 71 22.79 36.73 7.56
N TRP A 72 21.56 36.32 7.89
CA TRP A 72 20.48 37.16 8.41
C TRP A 72 20.48 37.29 9.94
N HIS A 73 21.54 36.90 10.64
CA HIS A 73 21.66 37.12 12.08
C HIS A 73 21.49 38.62 12.42
N PRO A 74 20.66 39.03 13.39
CA PRO A 74 20.33 40.44 13.66
C PRO A 74 21.58 41.30 13.93
N ALA A 75 22.59 40.75 14.61
CA ALA A 75 23.86 41.47 14.85
C ALA A 75 24.72 41.72 13.59
N LEU A 76 24.51 40.96 12.51
CA LEU A 76 25.11 41.22 11.20
C LEU A 76 24.33 42.33 10.48
N LEU A 77 23.00 42.23 10.46
CA LEU A 77 22.09 43.20 9.84
C LEU A 77 22.23 44.60 10.47
N ALA A 78 22.15 44.70 11.80
CA ALA A 78 22.29 45.97 12.52
C ALA A 78 23.67 46.61 12.36
N ALA A 79 24.73 45.81 12.21
CA ALA A 79 26.08 46.30 11.96
C ALA A 79 26.29 46.76 10.51
N ALA A 80 25.75 46.02 9.54
CA ALA A 80 25.92 46.32 8.11
C ALA A 80 24.96 47.41 7.58
N ARG A 81 23.81 47.62 8.24
CA ARG A 81 22.70 48.48 7.77
C ARG A 81 22.19 48.11 6.37
N ALA A 82 22.43 46.88 5.94
CA ALA A 82 22.20 46.38 4.60
C ALA A 82 21.81 44.90 4.62
N LEU A 83 21.14 44.43 3.58
CA LEU A 83 20.85 43.01 3.38
C LEU A 83 22.15 42.25 3.05
N PRO A 84 22.24 40.94 3.36
CA PRO A 84 23.41 40.13 3.02
C PRO A 84 23.60 40.05 1.50
N ARG A 85 24.84 40.22 1.05
CA ARG A 85 25.18 40.23 -0.37
C ARG A 85 25.67 38.87 -0.82
N LEU A 86 25.07 38.32 -1.88
CA LEU A 86 25.60 37.15 -2.58
C LEU A 86 26.73 37.55 -3.53
N VAL A 87 27.86 36.83 -3.48
CA VAL A 87 28.99 37.00 -4.41
C VAL A 87 29.54 35.62 -4.83
N MET A 88 30.15 35.56 -6.00
CA MET A 88 30.84 34.38 -6.51
C MET A 88 32.04 33.97 -5.64
N ALA A 89 32.19 32.66 -5.44
CA ALA A 89 33.27 32.10 -4.64
C ALA A 89 34.64 31.99 -5.35
N ASP A 90 34.68 31.92 -6.68
CA ASP A 90 35.92 31.89 -7.47
C ASP A 90 36.57 33.29 -7.60
N GLN A 91 35.76 34.35 -7.46
CA GLN A 91 36.17 35.76 -7.50
C GLN A 91 35.72 36.52 -6.24
N PRO A 92 36.13 36.07 -5.05
CA PRO A 92 35.70 36.67 -3.79
C PRO A 92 36.33 38.05 -3.61
N PRO A 93 35.62 39.03 -3.03
CA PRO A 93 36.19 40.35 -2.81
C PRO A 93 37.24 40.29 -1.69
N ARG A 94 38.22 41.19 -1.72
CA ARG A 94 39.28 41.21 -0.71
C ARG A 94 38.71 41.37 0.72
N PRO A 95 39.20 40.63 1.72
CA PRO A 95 38.70 40.63 3.09
C PRO A 95 39.25 41.83 3.92
N VAL A 96 39.08 43.03 3.37
CA VAL A 96 39.51 44.30 3.97
C VAL A 96 38.37 45.00 4.70
N GLY A 97 38.71 45.90 5.63
CA GLY A 97 37.74 46.69 6.38
C GLY A 97 36.86 45.86 7.33
N GLY A 98 35.62 46.30 7.52
CA GLY A 98 34.59 45.65 8.35
C GLY A 98 33.84 44.49 7.67
N ARG A 99 34.31 43.98 6.53
CA ARG A 99 33.67 42.87 5.81
C ARG A 99 33.66 41.56 6.60
N ARG A 100 32.56 40.82 6.49
CA ARG A 100 32.31 39.52 7.13
C ARG A 100 31.82 38.53 6.07
N PHE A 101 32.37 37.32 6.10
CA PHE A 101 32.16 36.31 5.07
C PHE A 101 31.55 35.04 5.66
N LEU A 102 30.52 34.52 5.01
CA LEU A 102 30.00 33.18 5.26
C LEU A 102 30.18 32.35 3.99
N ILE A 103 30.63 31.11 4.16
CA ILE A 103 30.67 30.11 3.07
C ILE A 103 30.06 28.80 3.57
N PRO A 104 29.28 28.08 2.75
CA PRO A 104 29.01 26.66 2.99
C PRO A 104 30.31 25.86 2.91
N GLU A 105 30.47 24.83 3.73
CA GLU A 105 31.71 24.02 3.81
C GLU A 105 32.19 23.45 2.46
N PHE A 106 31.28 23.16 1.52
CA PHE A 106 31.60 22.60 0.21
C PHE A 106 32.10 23.65 -0.81
N VAL A 107 32.08 24.93 -0.44
CA VAL A 107 32.53 26.06 -1.27
C VAL A 107 34.02 26.35 -1.04
N ARG A 108 34.61 25.85 0.06
CA ARG A 108 36.04 26.01 0.38
C ARG A 108 36.95 25.63 -0.81
N ASP A 109 36.65 24.52 -1.47
CA ASP A 109 37.44 24.00 -2.62
C ASP A 109 37.32 24.86 -3.89
N THR A 110 36.47 25.90 -3.91
CA THR A 110 36.29 26.84 -5.02
C THR A 110 36.93 28.21 -4.77
N LEU A 111 37.43 28.46 -3.55
CA LEU A 111 38.11 29.71 -3.20
C LEU A 111 39.52 29.77 -3.83
N PRO A 112 40.03 30.96 -4.20
CA PRO A 112 41.42 31.11 -4.62
C PRO A 112 42.44 30.74 -3.53
N ASP A 113 43.57 30.18 -3.95
CA ASP A 113 44.67 29.79 -3.07
C ASP A 113 45.08 30.92 -2.09
N GLY A 114 45.07 30.60 -0.80
CA GLY A 114 45.46 31.53 0.28
C GLY A 114 44.39 32.54 0.71
N TRP A 115 43.26 32.68 0.01
CA TRP A 115 42.21 33.65 0.37
C TRP A 115 41.57 33.35 1.72
N GLU A 116 41.33 32.07 2.06
CA GLU A 116 40.81 31.68 3.39
C GLU A 116 41.74 32.13 4.53
N THR A 117 43.05 32.05 4.33
CA THR A 117 44.06 32.53 5.29
C THR A 117 44.09 34.05 5.39
N GLU A 118 43.88 34.78 4.27
CA GLU A 118 43.76 36.25 4.27
C GLU A 118 42.49 36.71 5.00
N ALA A 119 41.38 35.99 4.83
CA ALA A 119 40.11 36.29 5.51
C ALA A 119 40.18 36.01 7.01
N GLY A 120 40.76 34.88 7.42
CA GLY A 120 40.99 34.51 8.81
C GLY A 120 39.73 34.66 9.68
N ALA A 121 39.82 35.44 10.76
CA ALA A 121 38.71 35.70 11.68
C ALA A 121 37.53 36.52 11.08
N ARG A 122 37.58 36.90 9.80
CA ARG A 122 36.45 37.50 9.05
C ARG A 122 35.60 36.45 8.30
N LEU A 123 35.99 35.18 8.32
CA LEU A 123 35.28 34.08 7.67
C LEU A 123 34.63 33.14 8.69
N ALA A 124 33.38 32.76 8.45
CA ALA A 124 32.71 31.62 9.08
C ALA A 124 32.41 30.55 8.03
N VAL A 125 32.77 29.31 8.34
CA VAL A 125 32.49 28.14 7.50
C VAL A 125 31.29 27.40 8.07
N VAL A 126 30.23 27.30 7.28
CA VAL A 126 28.91 26.82 7.66
C VAL A 126 28.72 25.38 7.21
N GLY A 127 28.38 24.50 8.16
CA GLY A 127 28.16 23.08 7.93
C GLY A 127 26.66 22.70 7.92
N PRO A 128 26.36 21.39 7.79
CA PRO A 128 25.00 20.88 7.84
C PRO A 128 24.36 21.01 9.23
N ASP A 129 25.15 20.99 10.30
CA ASP A 129 24.68 21.21 11.66
C ASP A 129 24.57 22.71 11.96
N ARG A 130 23.37 23.17 12.31
CA ARG A 130 23.10 24.60 12.53
C ARG A 130 23.69 25.12 13.84
N ALA A 131 23.74 24.31 14.90
CA ALA A 131 24.24 24.74 16.21
C ALA A 131 25.76 24.93 16.18
N ALA A 132 26.48 23.99 15.56
CA ALA A 132 27.91 24.10 15.26
C ALA A 132 28.21 25.29 14.34
N SER A 133 27.36 25.53 13.33
CA SER A 133 27.52 26.65 12.41
C SER A 133 27.25 28.01 13.07
N LEU A 134 26.29 28.11 13.98
CA LEU A 134 26.06 29.30 14.81
C LEU A 134 27.25 29.55 15.75
N SER A 135 27.84 28.49 16.30
CA SER A 135 29.07 28.57 17.10
C SER A 135 30.26 29.07 16.26
N ALA A 136 30.36 28.62 15.00
CA ALA A 136 31.36 29.09 14.04
C ALA A 136 31.12 30.54 13.56
N LEU A 137 29.89 31.06 13.68
CA LEU A 137 29.56 32.45 13.36
C LEU A 137 30.03 33.44 14.44
N ALA A 138 30.10 33.01 15.70
CA ALA A 138 30.36 33.88 16.86
C ALA A 138 31.57 34.84 16.72
N PRO A 139 32.72 34.46 16.10
CA PRO A 139 33.83 35.39 15.87
C PRO A 139 33.46 36.62 15.01
N LEU A 140 32.51 36.48 14.07
CA LEU A 140 32.08 37.56 13.17
C LEU A 140 31.14 38.57 13.84
N LEU A 141 30.54 38.19 14.96
CA LEU A 141 29.51 38.99 15.64
C LEU A 141 30.16 40.02 16.58
N PRO A 142 29.61 41.25 16.70
CA PRO A 142 30.01 42.22 17.72
C PRO A 142 29.91 41.60 19.13
N PRO A 143 30.92 41.76 20.02
CA PRO A 143 30.91 41.14 21.34
C PRO A 143 29.68 41.43 22.21
N ASP A 144 29.14 42.66 22.10
CA ASP A 144 27.93 43.14 22.76
C ASP A 144 26.62 42.54 22.19
N ARG A 145 26.69 41.82 21.07
CA ARG A 145 25.54 41.32 20.30
C ARG A 145 25.67 39.83 19.91
N ARG A 146 26.53 39.09 20.61
CA ARG A 146 26.74 37.64 20.41
C ARG A 146 25.64 36.80 21.06
N ASP A 147 25.31 37.12 22.30
CA ASP A 147 24.50 36.25 23.16
C ASP A 147 23.00 36.53 23.00
N VAL A 148 22.50 36.32 21.78
CA VAL A 148 21.07 36.43 21.45
C VAL A 148 20.38 35.08 21.66
N PRO A 149 19.25 35.00 22.38
CA PRO A 149 18.49 33.75 22.53
C PRO A 149 18.04 33.18 21.17
N VAL A 150 18.11 31.85 21.01
CA VAL A 150 17.74 31.19 19.74
C VAL A 150 16.30 31.51 19.31
N ALA A 151 15.38 31.67 20.25
CA ALA A 151 14.00 32.09 19.97
C ALA A 151 13.90 33.50 19.35
N ASP A 152 14.79 34.43 19.75
CA ASP A 152 14.86 35.78 19.16
C ASP A 152 15.61 35.78 17.81
N LEU A 153 16.45 34.77 17.53
CA LEU A 153 17.13 34.59 16.24
C LEU A 153 16.24 33.96 15.16
N HIS A 154 15.35 33.04 15.56
CA HIS A 154 14.61 32.18 14.66
C HIS A 154 13.74 32.93 13.63
N PRO A 155 12.99 34.00 13.98
CA PRO A 155 12.27 34.81 13.01
C PRO A 155 13.15 35.48 11.93
N PHE A 156 14.38 35.88 12.27
CA PHE A 156 15.31 36.47 11.29
C PHE A 156 15.84 35.41 10.32
N PHE A 157 16.13 34.21 10.81
CA PHE A 157 16.55 33.07 9.98
C PHE A 157 15.43 32.61 9.03
N ALA A 158 14.19 32.54 9.54
CA ALA A 158 13.00 32.26 8.77
C ALA A 158 12.77 33.27 7.64
N LEU A 159 12.92 34.56 7.93
CA LEU A 159 12.81 35.63 6.94
C LEU A 159 13.91 35.56 5.87
N GLY A 160 15.15 35.25 6.26
CA GLY A 160 16.26 35.11 5.32
C GLY A 160 16.13 33.93 4.36
N LEU A 161 15.56 32.81 4.84
CA LEU A 161 15.17 31.69 3.98
C LEU A 161 13.93 32.02 3.13
N GLY A 162 12.95 32.73 3.68
CA GLY A 162 11.80 33.26 2.94
C GLY A 162 12.23 34.12 1.75
N HIS A 163 13.20 35.01 1.95
CA HIS A 163 13.79 35.82 0.89
C HIS A 163 14.42 34.95 -0.22
N LEU A 164 15.23 33.95 0.14
CA LEU A 164 15.81 33.01 -0.82
C LEU A 164 14.73 32.26 -1.62
N TRP A 165 13.72 31.72 -0.91
CA TRP A 165 12.67 30.91 -1.52
C TRP A 165 11.76 31.73 -2.44
N VAL A 166 11.34 32.93 -2.02
CA VAL A 166 10.51 33.82 -2.86
C VAL A 166 11.29 34.30 -4.08
N GLU A 167 12.55 34.75 -3.93
CA GLU A 167 13.36 35.18 -5.08
C GLU A 167 13.56 34.04 -6.09
N ARG A 168 13.86 32.80 -5.65
CA ARG A 168 13.96 31.65 -6.56
C ARG A 168 12.62 31.29 -7.22
N LEU A 169 11.53 31.33 -6.46
CA LEU A 169 10.18 31.04 -6.97
C LEU A 169 9.76 32.05 -8.05
N THR A 170 9.97 33.34 -7.84
CA THR A 170 9.49 34.39 -8.77
C THR A 170 10.41 34.60 -9.97
N ARG A 171 11.73 34.42 -9.82
CA ARG A 171 12.70 34.58 -10.92
C ARG A 171 12.57 33.50 -12.00
N ARG A 172 12.09 32.30 -11.64
CA ARG A 172 11.80 31.22 -12.61
C ARG A 172 10.80 31.66 -13.68
N THR A 173 9.81 32.46 -13.33
CA THR A 173 8.81 32.98 -14.29
C THR A 173 9.38 34.14 -15.13
N HIS A 174 10.23 34.98 -14.55
CA HIS A 174 10.80 36.17 -15.20
C HIS A 174 12.20 36.53 -14.69
N TYR A 175 13.14 36.77 -15.60
CA TYR A 175 14.57 37.07 -15.36
C TYR A 175 14.90 38.38 -14.60
N TYR A 176 14.02 38.88 -13.74
CA TYR A 176 14.23 40.06 -12.90
C TYR A 176 13.39 39.99 -11.62
N SER A 177 13.96 40.45 -10.49
CA SER A 177 13.20 40.58 -9.24
C SER A 177 12.24 41.78 -9.30
N THR A 178 11.11 41.65 -8.62
CA THR A 178 10.16 42.74 -8.34
C THR A 178 10.05 43.10 -6.86
N LEU A 179 10.96 42.56 -6.03
CA LEU A 179 11.02 42.77 -4.60
C LEU A 179 11.42 44.22 -4.26
N ASP A 180 10.73 44.85 -3.30
CA ASP A 180 11.18 46.12 -2.74
C ASP A 180 12.30 45.88 -1.72
N GLU A 181 13.52 45.67 -2.22
CA GLU A 181 14.74 45.56 -1.41
C GLU A 181 14.94 46.77 -0.47
N THR A 182 14.40 47.95 -0.82
CA THR A 182 14.55 49.17 -0.01
C THR A 182 13.63 49.15 1.21
N ARG A 183 12.35 48.78 1.05
CA ARG A 183 11.42 48.53 2.18
C ARG A 183 11.92 47.36 3.02
N LEU A 184 12.24 46.21 2.39
CA LEU A 184 12.73 45.03 3.09
C LEU A 184 13.96 45.32 3.95
N ARG A 185 14.99 45.99 3.40
CA ARG A 185 16.17 46.43 4.17
C ARG A 185 15.78 47.33 5.34
N THR A 186 14.86 48.27 5.13
CA THR A 186 14.48 49.26 6.15
C THR A 186 13.83 48.59 7.34
N GLU A 187 12.84 47.73 7.11
CA GLU A 187 12.14 47.03 8.19
C GLU A 187 13.03 46.00 8.90
N VAL A 188 13.84 45.23 8.17
CA VAL A 188 14.74 44.22 8.74
C VAL A 188 15.83 44.83 9.63
N VAL A 189 16.37 45.98 9.23
CA VAL A 189 17.37 46.69 10.03
C VAL A 189 16.72 47.34 11.25
N ALA A 190 15.51 47.88 11.12
CA ALA A 190 14.73 48.41 12.24
C ALA A 190 14.35 47.30 13.26
N ALA A 191 13.99 46.10 12.78
CA ALA A 191 13.75 44.94 13.64
C ALA A 191 14.99 44.55 14.46
N ALA A 192 16.16 44.53 13.82
CA ALA A 192 17.41 44.21 14.49
C ALA A 192 17.80 45.29 15.52
N ASP A 193 17.58 46.57 15.22
CA ASP A 193 17.78 47.67 16.19
C ASP A 193 16.84 47.54 17.41
N ALA A 194 15.55 47.31 17.16
CA ALA A 194 14.53 47.11 18.19
C ALA A 194 14.88 45.96 19.14
N LEU A 195 15.33 44.83 18.59
CA LEU A 195 15.78 43.68 19.38
C LEU A 195 16.95 44.05 20.32
N PHE A 196 17.95 44.80 19.85
CA PHE A 196 19.11 45.16 20.67
C PHE A 196 18.85 46.26 21.71
N VAL A 197 17.75 47.03 21.58
CA VAL A 197 17.27 47.91 22.66
C VAL A 197 16.27 47.21 23.61
N GLY A 198 15.95 45.94 23.34
CA GLY A 198 15.09 45.09 24.17
C GLY A 198 13.60 45.13 23.81
N ASP A 199 13.21 45.83 22.75
CA ASP A 199 11.83 45.96 22.29
C ASP A 199 11.46 44.80 21.34
N ARG A 200 10.96 43.72 21.93
CA ARG A 200 10.56 42.51 21.19
C ARG A 200 9.26 42.69 20.41
N GLU A 201 8.35 43.56 20.87
CA GLU A 201 7.07 43.79 20.20
C GLU A 201 7.29 44.57 18.90
N GLU A 202 8.08 45.66 18.95
CA GLU A 202 8.47 46.40 17.74
C GLU A 202 9.35 45.52 16.83
N ALA A 203 10.29 44.74 17.37
CA ALA A 203 11.11 43.84 16.55
C ALA A 203 10.26 42.83 15.77
N HIS A 204 9.24 42.25 16.40
CA HIS A 204 8.30 41.34 15.75
C HIS A 204 7.44 42.06 14.72
N ALA A 205 6.87 43.23 15.04
CA ALA A 205 6.05 44.02 14.10
C ALA A 205 6.83 44.40 12.84
N ARG A 206 8.10 44.77 12.97
CA ARG A 206 9.02 45.04 11.84
C ARG A 206 9.31 43.81 10.99
N LEU A 207 9.42 42.62 11.60
CA LEU A 207 9.60 41.37 10.87
C LEU A 207 8.33 40.93 10.12
N VAL A 208 7.14 41.23 10.66
CA VAL A 208 5.85 41.04 9.95
C VAL A 208 5.81 41.92 8.71
N GLU A 209 6.08 43.23 8.84
CA GLU A 209 6.16 44.16 7.69
C GLU A 209 7.20 43.72 6.65
N ALA A 210 8.35 43.19 7.09
CA ALA A 210 9.36 42.65 6.20
C ALA A 210 8.90 41.37 5.45
N ALA A 211 8.16 40.49 6.13
CA ALA A 211 7.61 39.28 5.53
C ALA A 211 6.46 39.58 4.56
N GLU A 212 5.68 40.64 4.82
CA GLU A 212 4.66 41.15 3.89
C GLU A 212 5.25 41.62 2.56
N VAL A 213 6.46 42.21 2.55
CA VAL A 213 7.16 42.54 1.28
C VAL A 213 7.47 41.28 0.45
N LEU A 214 7.77 40.16 1.10
CA LEU A 214 7.96 38.87 0.42
C LEU A 214 6.63 38.32 -0.13
N ARG A 215 5.54 38.46 0.63
CA ARG A 215 4.18 38.08 0.20
C ARG A 215 3.73 38.89 -1.01
N GLU A 216 3.88 40.21 -0.98
CA GLU A 216 3.58 41.12 -2.11
C GLU A 216 4.35 40.74 -3.38
N ALA A 217 5.64 40.38 -3.24
CA ALA A 217 6.46 39.94 -4.37
C ALA A 217 5.99 38.60 -4.96
N ARG A 218 5.61 37.64 -4.11
CA ARG A 218 5.08 36.32 -4.54
C ARG A 218 3.70 36.46 -5.20
N GLU A 219 2.78 37.20 -4.59
CA GLU A 219 1.39 37.36 -5.06
C GLU A 219 1.27 38.06 -6.42
N ARG A 220 2.26 38.85 -6.80
CA ARG A 220 2.36 39.47 -8.12
C ARG A 220 2.40 38.46 -9.27
N PHE A 221 2.89 37.25 -9.02
CA PHE A 221 2.97 36.16 -10.00
C PHE A 221 2.06 34.99 -9.64
N TYR A 222 1.97 34.67 -8.35
CA TYR A 222 1.23 33.53 -7.79
C TYR A 222 0.25 34.02 -6.71
N PRO A 223 -0.92 34.56 -7.08
CA PRO A 223 -1.82 35.26 -6.16
C PRO A 223 -2.46 34.33 -5.12
N THR A 224 -2.75 33.08 -5.46
CA THR A 224 -3.27 32.08 -4.51
C THR A 224 -2.15 31.61 -3.58
N PRO A 225 -2.35 31.52 -2.24
CA PRO A 225 -1.38 30.91 -1.34
C PRO A 225 -1.34 29.38 -1.52
N ALA A 226 -0.16 28.79 -1.34
CA ALA A 226 -0.04 27.33 -1.21
C ALA A 226 -0.54 26.87 0.17
N LYS A 227 -1.13 25.68 0.24
CA LYS A 227 -1.44 24.98 1.50
C LYS A 227 -0.28 24.06 1.90
N PHE A 228 0.23 24.21 3.11
CA PHE A 228 1.26 23.34 3.69
C PHE A 228 0.63 22.40 4.72
N CYS A 229 0.78 21.08 4.53
CA CYS A 229 0.24 20.10 5.47
C CYS A 229 1.37 19.41 6.24
N ASP A 230 1.49 19.70 7.52
CA ASP A 230 2.39 18.97 8.43
C ASP A 230 1.75 17.63 8.79
N LEU A 231 2.29 16.54 8.24
CA LEU A 231 1.83 15.16 8.40
C LEU A 231 2.78 14.40 9.33
N CYS A 232 2.32 14.18 10.56
CA CYS A 232 3.06 13.48 11.60
C CYS A 232 2.54 12.05 11.78
N PHE A 233 3.43 11.06 11.65
CA PHE A 233 3.09 9.64 11.86
C PHE A 233 3.05 9.31 13.35
N VAL A 234 1.91 8.87 13.86
CA VAL A 234 1.72 8.56 15.26
C VAL A 234 1.65 7.05 15.48
N ILE A 235 2.61 6.55 16.25
CA ILE A 235 2.67 5.16 16.72
C ILE A 235 2.91 5.13 18.24
N PRO A 236 2.50 4.06 18.97
CA PRO A 236 2.44 4.08 20.43
C PRO A 236 3.76 4.38 21.12
N ARG A 237 4.89 3.94 20.54
CA ARG A 237 6.24 4.17 21.08
C ARG A 237 6.75 5.61 20.91
N LEU A 238 6.10 6.44 20.08
CA LEU A 238 6.48 7.83 19.79
C LEU A 238 5.43 8.85 20.23
N ALA A 239 4.32 8.42 20.86
CA ALA A 239 3.30 9.29 21.44
C ALA A 239 3.76 9.89 22.80
N GLY A 240 4.95 10.50 22.79
CA GLY A 240 5.68 10.98 23.96
C GLY A 240 5.41 12.44 24.35
N ALA A 241 6.36 13.05 25.05
CA ALA A 241 6.27 14.44 25.49
C ALA A 241 6.41 15.44 24.31
N GLU A 242 7.14 15.03 23.29
CA GLU A 242 7.37 15.75 22.04
C GLU A 242 6.03 15.98 21.33
N LEU A 243 5.26 14.91 21.09
CA LEU A 243 3.93 15.00 20.47
C LEU A 243 2.96 15.85 21.29
N LYS A 244 2.98 15.74 22.63
CA LYS A 244 2.15 16.59 23.51
C LYS A 244 2.50 18.07 23.36
N THR A 245 3.79 18.38 23.22
CA THR A 245 4.27 19.76 23.04
C THR A 245 3.82 20.31 21.69
N GLU A 246 3.89 19.50 20.62
CA GLU A 246 3.42 19.87 19.27
C GLU A 246 1.89 20.10 19.24
N VAL A 247 1.10 19.22 19.86
CA VAL A 247 -0.37 19.36 19.98
C VAL A 247 -0.74 20.61 20.78
N ALA A 248 -0.06 20.86 21.90
CA ALA A 248 -0.29 22.07 22.71
C ALA A 248 0.08 23.36 21.96
N ALA A 249 1.14 23.34 21.13
CA ALA A 249 1.51 24.48 20.31
C ALA A 249 0.46 24.77 19.21
N ALA A 250 -0.06 23.74 18.54
CA ALA A 250 -1.14 23.89 17.56
C ALA A 250 -2.44 24.42 18.20
N ALA A 251 -2.80 23.91 19.38
CA ALA A 251 -3.95 24.38 20.17
C ALA A 251 -3.81 25.85 20.63
N ALA A 252 -2.58 26.29 20.92
CA ALA A 252 -2.27 27.67 21.31
C ALA A 252 -2.23 28.67 20.13
N GLY A 253 -2.70 28.28 18.94
CA GLY A 253 -2.71 29.11 17.73
C GLY A 253 -1.49 28.94 16.83
N GLY A 254 -0.54 28.07 17.19
CA GLY A 254 0.55 27.65 16.30
C GLY A 254 0.05 26.88 15.07
N PRO A 255 0.94 26.54 14.12
CA PRO A 255 0.56 25.89 12.86
C PRO A 255 -0.23 24.59 13.09
N PRO A 256 -1.30 24.34 12.31
CA PRO A 256 -2.10 23.11 12.42
C PRO A 256 -1.30 21.85 12.07
N LEU A 257 -1.79 20.72 12.57
CA LEU A 257 -1.08 19.44 12.58
C LEU A 257 -2.00 18.28 12.14
N ASN A 258 -1.49 17.39 11.30
CA ASN A 258 -2.22 16.21 10.84
C ASN A 258 -1.56 14.95 11.44
N LEU A 259 -2.34 14.15 12.18
CA LEU A 259 -1.85 13.00 12.95
C LEU A 259 -2.32 11.69 12.31
N LEU A 260 -1.47 11.05 11.50
CA LEU A 260 -1.78 9.76 10.86
C LEU A 260 -1.47 8.60 11.81
N GLY A 261 -2.46 7.77 12.11
CA GLY A 261 -2.28 6.54 12.90
C GLY A 261 -3.46 5.56 12.79
N THR A 262 -3.23 4.29 13.11
CA THR A 262 -4.26 3.25 13.04
C THR A 262 -5.20 3.29 14.26
N GLY A 263 -6.40 2.72 14.14
CA GLY A 263 -7.29 2.56 15.29
C GLY A 263 -6.66 1.74 16.43
N ALA A 264 -5.87 0.71 16.13
CA ALA A 264 -5.18 -0.08 17.15
C ALA A 264 -4.08 0.71 17.87
N ASP A 265 -3.33 1.53 17.14
CA ASP A 265 -2.33 2.42 17.72
C ASP A 265 -2.98 3.46 18.62
N TRP A 266 -4.05 4.11 18.15
CA TRP A 266 -4.78 5.10 18.95
C TRP A 266 -5.42 4.51 20.22
N ARG A 267 -5.95 3.28 20.20
CA ARG A 267 -6.39 2.59 21.43
C ARG A 267 -5.25 2.37 22.41
N THR A 268 -4.07 1.98 21.91
CA THR A 268 -2.88 1.76 22.73
C THR A 268 -2.37 3.06 23.34
N ILE A 269 -2.36 4.14 22.56
CA ILE A 269 -1.99 5.49 23.00
C ILE A 269 -2.99 6.02 24.03
N ALA A 270 -4.30 5.87 23.79
CA ALA A 270 -5.34 6.30 24.72
C ALA A 270 -5.25 5.59 26.08
N ALA A 271 -4.90 4.30 26.09
CA ALA A 271 -4.68 3.55 27.33
C ALA A 271 -3.43 4.00 28.10
N ALA A 272 -2.37 4.44 27.40
CA ALA A 272 -1.12 4.89 28.00
C ALA A 272 -1.13 6.38 28.40
N SER A 273 -1.84 7.22 27.64
CA SER A 273 -1.84 8.69 27.77
C SER A 273 -3.22 9.29 27.44
N PRO A 274 -4.24 9.14 28.32
CA PRO A 274 -5.57 9.72 28.11
C PRO A 274 -5.56 11.25 27.99
N ASP A 275 -4.57 11.90 28.60
CA ASP A 275 -4.32 13.33 28.57
C ASP A 275 -3.92 13.84 27.18
N LEU A 276 -3.19 13.04 26.38
CA LEU A 276 -2.91 13.38 24.98
C LEU A 276 -4.20 13.36 24.14
N ILE A 277 -5.09 12.39 24.36
CA ILE A 277 -6.37 12.33 23.66
C ILE A 277 -7.27 13.51 24.05
N ALA A 278 -7.24 13.93 25.33
CA ALA A 278 -7.92 15.14 25.77
C ALA A 278 -7.35 16.40 25.07
N ALA A 279 -6.03 16.55 25.03
CA ALA A 279 -5.37 17.68 24.36
C ALA A 279 -5.67 17.75 22.85
N ILE A 280 -5.70 16.61 22.15
CA ILE A 280 -6.10 16.55 20.73
C ILE A 280 -7.55 17.01 20.55
N ARG A 281 -8.47 16.60 21.43
CA ARG A 281 -9.88 17.04 21.39
C ARG A 281 -10.05 18.53 21.71
N GLU A 282 -9.27 19.05 22.64
CA GLU A 282 -9.26 20.47 23.02
C GLU A 282 -8.69 21.37 21.91
N ALA A 283 -7.76 20.84 21.10
CA ALA A 283 -7.18 21.54 19.95
C ALA A 283 -8.16 21.70 18.76
N GLY A 284 -9.24 20.90 18.71
CA GLY A 284 -10.30 21.05 17.73
C GLY A 284 -9.84 20.86 16.28
N ASP A 285 -10.18 21.82 15.41
CA ASP A 285 -9.81 21.84 13.99
C ASP A 285 -8.31 22.07 13.73
N ARG A 286 -7.54 22.50 14.74
CA ARG A 286 -6.08 22.71 14.63
C ARG A 286 -5.28 21.42 14.60
N VAL A 287 -5.85 20.29 15.03
CA VAL A 287 -5.18 18.99 15.08
C VAL A 287 -6.11 17.92 14.53
N GLU A 288 -5.89 17.51 13.27
CA GLU A 288 -6.72 16.50 12.59
C GLU A 288 -6.16 15.08 12.78
N PRO A 289 -6.89 14.14 13.40
CA PRO A 289 -6.58 12.72 13.35
C PRO A 289 -6.93 12.15 11.97
N VAL A 290 -5.91 11.73 11.21
CA VAL A 290 -6.03 11.14 9.87
C VAL A 290 -5.93 9.61 9.97
N GLY A 291 -6.71 8.88 9.18
CA GLY A 291 -6.65 7.42 9.14
C GLY A 291 -8.03 6.77 8.94
N GLY A 292 -8.28 5.66 9.65
CA GLY A 292 -9.61 5.05 9.72
C GLY A 292 -9.63 3.53 9.61
N GLU A 293 -8.54 2.90 9.17
CA GLU A 293 -8.36 1.45 9.30
C GLU A 293 -7.97 1.09 10.75
N GLN A 294 -8.39 -0.09 11.20
CA GLN A 294 -8.11 -0.56 12.57
C GLN A 294 -6.69 -1.11 12.68
N THR A 295 -6.21 -1.85 11.68
CA THR A 295 -4.87 -2.50 11.70
C THR A 295 -4.08 -2.39 10.40
N GLU A 296 -4.58 -1.69 9.39
CA GLU A 296 -3.95 -1.58 8.07
C GLU A 296 -3.66 -2.92 7.36
N ALA A 297 -4.41 -3.97 7.67
CA ALA A 297 -4.20 -5.32 7.14
C ALA A 297 -4.03 -5.34 5.60
N PRO A 298 -3.17 -6.22 5.02
CA PRO A 298 -2.85 -6.24 3.57
C PRO A 298 -4.07 -6.43 2.66
N VAL A 299 -4.71 -5.31 2.31
CA VAL A 299 -6.15 -5.28 1.99
C VAL A 299 -6.48 -5.91 0.63
N ALA A 300 -5.49 -6.01 -0.27
CA ALA A 300 -5.58 -6.72 -1.54
C ALA A 300 -5.72 -8.25 -1.37
N LEU A 301 -5.32 -8.80 -0.21
CA LEU A 301 -5.39 -10.22 0.15
C LEU A 301 -6.56 -10.56 1.09
N ARG A 302 -7.34 -9.58 1.53
CA ARG A 302 -8.55 -9.77 2.35
C ARG A 302 -9.78 -9.89 1.45
N ASP A 303 -10.83 -10.59 1.88
CA ASP A 303 -12.15 -10.50 1.20
C ASP A 303 -12.85 -9.20 1.60
N VAL A 304 -13.80 -8.74 0.78
CA VAL A 304 -14.47 -7.44 0.93
C VAL A 304 -15.15 -7.27 2.30
N PRO A 305 -15.85 -8.27 2.88
CA PRO A 305 -16.41 -8.12 4.22
C PRO A 305 -15.37 -7.85 5.31
N ALA A 306 -14.18 -8.45 5.22
CA ALA A 306 -13.10 -8.26 6.19
C ALA A 306 -12.47 -6.87 6.06
N ALA A 307 -12.25 -6.38 4.82
CA ALA A 307 -11.80 -5.02 4.57
C ALA A 307 -12.79 -3.98 5.12
N VAL A 308 -14.10 -4.19 4.90
CA VAL A 308 -15.12 -3.31 5.49
C VAL A 308 -15.13 -3.38 7.01
N ALA A 309 -15.00 -4.57 7.61
CA ALA A 309 -15.00 -4.72 9.06
C ALA A 309 -13.83 -3.97 9.72
N ASP A 310 -12.62 -4.02 9.16
CA ASP A 310 -11.45 -3.31 9.68
C ASP A 310 -11.63 -1.78 9.58
N LEU A 311 -12.06 -1.26 8.41
CA LEU A 311 -12.35 0.17 8.21
C LEU A 311 -13.54 0.66 9.08
N THR A 312 -14.53 -0.19 9.34
CA THR A 312 -15.63 0.14 10.28
C THR A 312 -15.10 0.23 11.70
N ALA A 313 -14.33 -0.76 12.16
CA ALA A 313 -13.78 -0.80 13.52
C ALA A 313 -12.81 0.36 13.81
N GLY A 314 -11.99 0.75 12.82
CA GLY A 314 -11.12 1.91 12.96
C GLY A 314 -11.92 3.22 13.00
N ARG A 315 -12.92 3.41 12.15
CA ARG A 315 -13.82 4.59 12.19
C ARG A 315 -14.60 4.69 13.50
N GLU A 316 -15.10 3.59 14.06
CA GLU A 316 -15.72 3.58 15.39
C GLU A 316 -14.71 3.94 16.49
N THR A 317 -13.49 3.39 16.44
CA THR A 317 -12.42 3.72 17.39
C THR A 317 -12.09 5.22 17.40
N PHE A 318 -11.99 5.86 16.23
CA PHE A 318 -11.78 7.30 16.16
C PHE A 318 -12.98 8.07 16.73
N ARG A 319 -14.22 7.63 16.46
CA ARG A 319 -15.42 8.24 17.06
C ARG A 319 -15.43 8.13 18.58
N GLU A 320 -15.04 6.97 19.14
CA GLU A 320 -14.91 6.73 20.58
C GLU A 320 -13.87 7.66 21.23
N LEU A 321 -12.72 7.85 20.57
CA LEU A 321 -11.58 8.59 21.13
C LEU A 321 -11.66 10.10 20.90
N PHE A 322 -12.06 10.55 19.71
CA PHE A 322 -12.00 11.95 19.28
C PHE A 322 -13.39 12.61 19.14
N GLY A 323 -14.48 11.82 19.15
CA GLY A 323 -15.86 12.29 19.03
C GLY A 323 -16.45 12.19 17.62
N SER A 324 -15.61 12.01 16.59
CA SER A 324 -16.01 11.82 15.20
C SER A 324 -15.13 10.75 14.52
N PRO A 325 -15.64 10.04 13.49
CA PRO A 325 -14.77 9.26 12.60
C PRO A 325 -13.86 10.21 11.80
N PRO A 326 -12.72 9.74 11.26
CA PRO A 326 -11.84 10.58 10.47
C PRO A 326 -12.53 11.01 9.17
N GLY A 327 -12.39 12.28 8.82
CA GLY A 327 -12.85 12.84 7.55
C GLY A 327 -11.92 12.47 6.40
N VAL A 328 -10.62 12.45 6.66
CA VAL A 328 -9.57 12.11 5.69
C VAL A 328 -9.00 10.73 5.99
N TRP A 329 -9.08 9.84 5.00
CA TRP A 329 -8.45 8.52 5.07
C TRP A 329 -6.99 8.59 4.65
N GLY A 330 -6.13 7.91 5.40
CA GLY A 330 -4.73 7.71 5.06
C GLY A 330 -4.24 6.40 5.67
N ARG A 331 -3.09 5.92 5.21
CA ARG A 331 -2.45 4.70 5.71
C ARG A 331 -0.93 4.78 5.57
N TYR A 332 -0.20 4.07 6.43
CA TYR A 332 1.26 3.98 6.39
C TYR A 332 1.74 2.84 5.48
N ASP A 333 1.21 1.63 5.70
CA ASP A 333 1.55 0.41 4.96
C ASP A 333 0.86 0.38 3.59
N PHE A 334 1.37 -0.42 2.65
CA PHE A 334 0.75 -0.57 1.34
C PHE A 334 -0.59 -1.32 1.41
N GLY A 335 -1.64 -0.71 0.89
CA GLY A 335 -2.95 -1.35 0.71
C GLY A 335 -3.89 -0.56 -0.18
N PHE A 336 -3.42 -0.19 -1.37
CA PHE A 336 -4.21 0.51 -2.37
C PHE A 336 -4.80 -0.48 -3.37
N THR A 337 -6.13 -0.46 -3.55
CA THR A 337 -6.83 -1.33 -4.51
C THR A 337 -7.75 -0.52 -5.42
N PRO A 338 -8.20 -1.10 -6.55
CA PRO A 338 -9.20 -0.45 -7.38
C PRO A 338 -10.52 -0.18 -6.65
N LEU A 339 -10.88 -0.98 -5.62
CA LEU A 339 -12.15 -0.83 -4.89
C LEU A 339 -12.06 0.22 -3.76
N THR A 340 -10.85 0.66 -3.37
CA THR A 340 -10.66 1.61 -2.26
C THR A 340 -11.47 2.90 -2.41
N PRO A 341 -11.51 3.62 -3.56
CA PRO A 341 -12.32 4.83 -3.71
C PRO A 341 -13.79 4.62 -3.38
N GLN A 342 -14.40 3.56 -3.92
CA GLN A 342 -15.80 3.25 -3.67
C GLN A 342 -16.05 2.88 -2.20
N LEU A 343 -15.14 2.14 -1.56
CA LEU A 343 -15.26 1.80 -0.13
C LEU A 343 -15.25 3.04 0.77
N LEU A 344 -14.40 4.02 0.46
CA LEU A 344 -14.30 5.27 1.21
C LEU A 344 -15.52 6.17 0.97
N GLU A 345 -15.87 6.43 -0.29
CA GLU A 345 -17.05 7.20 -0.71
C GLU A 345 -18.33 6.65 -0.08
N SER A 346 -18.58 5.35 -0.23
CA SER A 346 -19.80 4.70 0.28
C SER A 346 -19.89 4.60 1.80
N MET A 347 -18.81 4.89 2.54
CA MET A 347 -18.79 4.96 4.01
C MET A 347 -18.80 6.41 4.55
N GLY A 348 -18.94 7.42 3.68
CA GLY A 348 -18.90 8.83 4.09
C GLY A 348 -17.52 9.25 4.59
N VAL A 349 -16.48 8.92 3.83
CA VAL A 349 -15.14 9.51 3.97
C VAL A 349 -15.07 10.70 2.99
N ASN A 350 -14.54 11.84 3.43
CA ASN A 350 -14.56 13.08 2.66
C ASN A 350 -13.44 13.11 1.61
N ALA A 351 -12.24 12.65 1.98
CA ALA A 351 -11.07 12.64 1.10
C ALA A 351 -10.07 11.52 1.47
N ALA A 352 -9.11 11.27 0.59
CA ALA A 352 -8.08 10.24 0.75
C ALA A 352 -6.65 10.77 0.52
N LEU A 353 -5.69 10.26 1.27
CA LEU A 353 -4.27 10.40 0.97
C LEU A 353 -3.87 9.26 0.03
N HIS A 354 -3.66 9.58 -1.25
CA HIS A 354 -3.11 8.66 -2.25
C HIS A 354 -1.59 8.64 -2.18
N LEU A 355 -1.06 8.44 -0.97
CA LEU A 355 0.36 8.59 -0.64
C LEU A 355 0.95 7.26 -0.16
N LYS A 356 2.26 7.09 -0.38
CA LYS A 356 3.00 5.89 0.00
C LYS A 356 4.15 6.26 0.94
N PHE A 357 4.20 5.62 2.10
CA PHE A 357 5.29 5.79 3.08
C PHE A 357 6.10 4.50 3.26
N GLY A 358 5.41 3.35 3.33
CA GLY A 358 6.03 2.02 3.36
C GLY A 358 6.50 1.48 2.00
N PRO A 359 6.92 0.20 1.93
CA PRO A 359 7.36 -0.46 0.70
C PRO A 359 6.18 -0.91 -0.19
N GLY A 360 6.44 -1.15 -1.49
CA GLY A 360 5.42 -1.36 -2.54
C GLY A 360 5.31 -0.13 -3.46
N ASP A 361 4.68 -0.23 -4.63
CA ASP A 361 4.56 0.86 -5.60
C ASP A 361 3.12 1.35 -5.73
N VAL A 362 2.93 2.65 -5.59
CA VAL A 362 1.69 3.38 -5.89
C VAL A 362 1.92 4.15 -7.20
N PRO A 363 0.94 4.22 -8.12
CA PRO A 363 1.13 4.92 -9.39
C PRO A 363 1.21 6.43 -9.14
N PRO A 364 2.30 7.12 -9.52
CA PRO A 364 2.40 8.55 -9.31
C PRO A 364 1.45 9.30 -10.26
N ASP A 365 0.75 10.28 -9.71
CA ASP A 365 -0.05 11.25 -10.46
C ASP A 365 0.66 12.63 -10.53
N GLY A 366 1.30 13.04 -9.42
CA GLY A 366 2.09 14.25 -9.30
C GLY A 366 1.30 15.51 -8.93
N ALA A 367 -0.04 15.50 -9.06
CA ALA A 367 -0.86 16.64 -8.67
C ALA A 367 -1.23 16.61 -7.17
N GLY A 368 -1.25 17.78 -6.54
CA GLY A 368 -1.65 17.99 -5.15
C GLY A 368 -3.13 17.69 -4.89
N ARG A 369 -4.03 17.91 -5.85
CA ARG A 369 -5.44 17.48 -5.73
C ARG A 369 -5.93 16.76 -6.98
N VAL A 370 -6.57 15.62 -6.77
CA VAL A 370 -7.22 14.81 -7.81
C VAL A 370 -8.56 14.28 -7.32
N ARG A 371 -9.38 13.80 -8.26
CA ARG A 371 -10.49 12.90 -7.96
C ARG A 371 -10.04 11.47 -8.28
N TRP A 372 -9.66 10.72 -7.25
CA TRP A 372 -9.18 9.35 -7.40
C TRP A 372 -10.35 8.43 -7.75
N ALA A 373 -10.39 8.02 -9.01
CA ALA A 373 -11.43 7.15 -9.54
C ALA A 373 -10.99 5.68 -9.51
N GLY A 374 -11.90 4.83 -9.04
CA GLY A 374 -11.69 3.41 -8.89
C GLY A 374 -12.75 2.55 -9.60
N ALA A 375 -12.80 1.31 -9.17
CA ALA A 375 -13.79 0.32 -9.53
C ALA A 375 -15.11 0.63 -8.81
N GLY A 376 -16.01 1.37 -9.47
CA GLY A 376 -17.38 1.61 -9.01
C GLY A 376 -17.61 2.89 -8.18
N GLY A 377 -16.59 3.71 -7.95
CA GLY A 377 -16.68 4.95 -7.15
C GLY A 377 -15.48 5.88 -7.31
N GLU A 378 -15.57 7.07 -6.74
CA GLU A 378 -14.59 8.17 -6.87
C GLU A 378 -14.53 8.98 -5.58
N ILE A 379 -13.33 9.44 -5.19
CA ILE A 379 -13.15 10.27 -3.98
C ILE A 379 -12.10 11.37 -4.21
N PRO A 380 -12.27 12.60 -3.67
CA PRO A 380 -11.19 13.59 -3.62
C PRO A 380 -9.94 13.02 -2.94
N ALA A 381 -8.76 13.30 -3.49
CA ALA A 381 -7.51 12.79 -2.94
C ALA A 381 -6.31 13.71 -3.16
N HIS A 382 -5.31 13.56 -2.28
CA HIS A 382 -3.99 14.21 -2.39
C HIS A 382 -2.98 13.16 -2.87
N ALA A 383 -2.30 13.42 -4.00
CA ALA A 383 -1.50 12.43 -4.72
C ALA A 383 -0.09 12.92 -5.12
N ARG A 384 0.35 14.06 -4.57
CA ARG A 384 1.72 14.58 -4.70
C ARG A 384 2.59 13.94 -3.61
N ASP A 385 3.74 13.40 -4.00
CA ASP A 385 4.66 12.74 -3.05
C ASP A 385 5.06 13.72 -1.93
N PRO A 386 5.01 13.29 -0.65
CA PRO A 386 5.25 14.15 0.50
C PRO A 386 6.74 14.36 0.74
N LEU A 387 7.12 15.59 1.10
CA LEU A 387 8.50 15.97 1.37
C LEU A 387 8.94 15.52 2.77
N PRO A 388 10.07 14.80 2.93
CA PRO A 388 10.60 14.47 4.24
C PRO A 388 10.99 15.75 5.01
N ALA A 389 10.31 16.05 6.11
CA ALA A 389 10.51 17.32 6.83
C ALA A 389 11.89 17.47 7.52
N GLY A 390 12.66 16.39 7.57
CA GLY A 390 14.07 16.40 8.01
C GLY A 390 15.09 16.57 6.88
N SER A 391 14.66 16.63 5.61
CA SER A 391 15.56 16.72 4.45
C SER A 391 15.77 18.15 4.00
N ALA A 392 16.99 18.66 4.17
CA ALA A 392 17.41 19.94 3.64
C ALA A 392 17.39 19.99 2.10
N ALA A 393 17.59 18.85 1.41
CA ALA A 393 17.41 18.80 -0.04
C ALA A 393 15.95 19.16 -0.44
N SER A 394 14.96 18.69 0.34
CA SER A 394 13.54 18.99 0.07
C SER A 394 13.21 20.48 0.25
N PHE A 395 13.81 21.15 1.24
CA PHE A 395 13.69 22.60 1.42
C PHE A 395 14.51 23.41 0.41
N TRP A 396 15.54 22.81 -0.20
CA TRP A 396 16.28 23.44 -1.30
C TRP A 396 15.51 23.39 -2.62
N GLU A 397 14.77 22.31 -2.88
CA GLU A 397 13.92 22.10 -4.07
C GLU A 397 12.50 22.70 -3.93
N LEU A 398 12.15 23.25 -2.76
CA LEU A 398 10.81 23.77 -2.46
C LEU A 398 10.31 24.86 -3.44
N PRO A 399 11.14 25.84 -3.88
CA PRO A 399 10.71 26.83 -4.87
C PRO A 399 10.31 26.21 -6.22
N GLU A 400 11.06 25.20 -6.68
CA GLU A 400 10.78 24.49 -7.93
C GLU A 400 9.49 23.67 -7.82
N ILE A 401 9.31 22.96 -6.70
CA ILE A 401 8.11 22.17 -6.40
C ILE A 401 6.86 23.05 -6.36
N LEU A 402 6.97 24.26 -5.76
CA LEU A 402 5.89 25.25 -5.70
C LEU A 402 5.59 25.86 -7.07
N ALA A 403 6.61 26.24 -7.85
CA ALA A 403 6.41 26.76 -9.20
C ALA A 403 5.65 25.76 -10.09
N GLU A 404 6.07 24.49 -10.08
CA GLU A 404 5.40 23.42 -10.83
C GLU A 404 3.96 23.16 -10.35
N ALA A 405 3.69 23.33 -9.06
CA ALA A 405 2.33 23.22 -8.53
C ALA A 405 1.46 24.40 -8.98
N PHE A 406 1.94 25.65 -8.85
CA PHE A 406 1.19 26.84 -9.27
C PHE A 406 0.91 26.88 -10.78
N GLU A 407 1.79 26.29 -11.61
CA GLU A 407 1.57 26.14 -13.05
C GLU A 407 0.50 25.09 -13.40
N ALA A 408 0.26 24.10 -12.52
CA ALA A 408 -0.53 22.90 -12.82
C ALA A 408 -1.86 22.77 -12.03
N GLU A 409 -2.02 23.47 -10.90
CA GLU A 409 -3.07 23.22 -9.91
C GLU A 409 -3.84 24.50 -9.52
N GLN A 410 -5.13 24.38 -9.22
CA GLN A 410 -5.93 25.52 -8.69
C GLN A 410 -5.72 25.71 -7.18
N THR A 411 -5.77 24.61 -6.42
CA THR A 411 -5.37 24.58 -5.00
C THR A 411 -4.00 23.91 -4.91
N VAL A 412 -2.93 24.70 -4.79
CA VAL A 412 -1.58 24.17 -4.56
C VAL A 412 -1.48 23.60 -3.14
N ALA A 413 -1.04 22.35 -3.04
CA ALA A 413 -0.82 21.67 -1.76
C ALA A 413 0.53 20.96 -1.70
N VAL A 414 1.30 21.18 -0.64
CA VAL A 414 2.57 20.50 -0.36
C VAL A 414 2.51 19.88 1.03
N THR A 415 2.70 18.56 1.11
CA THR A 415 2.71 17.80 2.37
C THR A 415 4.15 17.59 2.86
N PHE A 416 4.39 17.83 4.15
CA PHE A 416 5.64 17.54 4.83
C PHE A 416 5.45 16.34 5.76
N ALA A 417 6.17 15.24 5.54
CA ALA A 417 6.04 14.00 6.29
C ALA A 417 7.15 13.84 7.36
N ARG A 418 6.78 13.47 8.59
CA ARG A 418 7.73 13.28 9.71
C ARG A 418 7.20 12.38 10.83
N TRP A 419 8.11 12.05 11.76
CA TRP A 419 7.79 11.49 13.07
C TRP A 419 7.69 12.60 14.15
N PRO A 420 7.05 12.34 15.31
CA PRO A 420 7.01 13.28 16.42
C PRO A 420 8.41 13.57 16.96
N GLY A 421 8.71 14.82 17.31
CA GLY A 421 10.04 15.21 17.79
C GLY A 421 11.16 15.11 16.75
N ALA A 422 10.85 14.79 15.49
CA ALA A 422 11.78 14.76 14.37
C ALA A 422 11.63 15.90 13.31
N PRO A 423 11.05 17.10 13.58
CA PRO A 423 11.13 18.19 12.63
C PRO A 423 12.60 18.65 12.50
N GLY A 424 13.04 18.93 11.28
CA GLY A 424 14.30 19.65 11.06
C GLY A 424 14.10 21.15 11.29
N PRO A 425 15.17 21.90 11.64
CA PRO A 425 15.05 23.33 11.92
C PRO A 425 14.52 24.15 10.72
N LEU A 426 14.60 23.60 9.51
CA LEU A 426 14.04 24.19 8.27
C LEU A 426 12.50 24.13 8.20
N LEU A 427 11.85 23.10 8.77
CA LEU A 427 10.39 23.11 8.90
C LEU A 427 9.97 24.16 9.92
N ASP A 428 10.71 24.29 11.02
CA ASP A 428 10.45 25.30 12.04
C ASP A 428 10.69 26.71 11.49
N ASP A 429 11.71 26.93 10.65
CA ASP A 429 11.90 28.18 9.90
C ASP A 429 10.70 28.49 8.99
N LEU A 430 10.20 27.50 8.23
CA LEU A 430 9.03 27.70 7.36
C LEU A 430 7.76 28.03 8.17
N LYS A 431 7.57 27.37 9.32
CA LYS A 431 6.49 27.66 10.27
C LYS A 431 6.61 29.07 10.86
N ALA A 432 7.80 29.49 11.26
CA ALA A 432 8.07 30.83 11.77
C ALA A 432 7.88 31.91 10.69
N LEU A 433 8.25 31.64 9.44
CA LEU A 433 7.97 32.52 8.30
C LEU A 433 6.46 32.68 8.12
N THR A 434 5.70 31.57 8.05
CA THR A 434 4.24 31.61 7.95
C THR A 434 3.57 32.36 9.10
N ALA A 435 4.14 32.30 10.31
CA ALA A 435 3.66 33.04 11.48
C ALA A 435 3.92 34.55 11.41
N LEU A 436 4.90 35.01 10.60
CA LEU A 436 5.09 36.42 10.27
C LEU A 436 4.16 36.85 9.13
N SER A 437 4.07 36.05 8.07
CA SER A 437 3.21 36.27 6.90
C SER A 437 3.14 34.99 6.05
N PRO A 438 2.02 34.68 5.37
CA PRO A 438 1.94 33.57 4.41
C PRO A 438 2.69 33.89 3.08
N ALA A 439 3.97 34.25 3.18
CA ALA A 439 4.81 34.70 2.07
C ALA A 439 4.90 33.65 0.94
N LEU A 440 5.08 32.37 1.30
CA LEU A 440 5.04 31.24 0.36
C LEU A 440 3.68 30.51 0.36
N GLY A 441 3.01 30.52 1.50
CA GLY A 441 1.80 29.72 1.75
C GLY A 441 1.47 29.67 3.23
N GLU A 442 0.41 28.95 3.57
CA GLU A 442 -0.13 28.83 4.93
C GLU A 442 -0.26 27.36 5.35
N PHE A 443 -0.04 27.08 6.64
CA PHE A 443 -0.24 25.73 7.17
C PHE A 443 -1.72 25.43 7.36
N ALA A 444 -2.16 24.25 6.94
CA ALA A 444 -3.55 23.80 6.99
C ALA A 444 -3.65 22.31 7.36
N THR A 445 -4.79 21.91 7.92
CA THR A 445 -5.21 20.51 8.00
C THR A 445 -5.63 19.99 6.61
N PHE A 446 -5.71 18.66 6.43
CA PHE A 446 -6.28 18.11 5.20
C PHE A 446 -7.77 18.43 5.08
N ALA A 447 -8.52 18.44 6.19
CA ALA A 447 -9.91 18.90 6.22
C ALA A 447 -10.05 20.34 5.66
N GLU A 448 -9.19 21.27 6.06
CA GLU A 448 -9.16 22.64 5.52
C GLU A 448 -8.73 22.66 4.04
N MET A 449 -7.74 21.85 3.64
CA MET A 449 -7.30 21.75 2.24
C MET A 449 -8.41 21.23 1.30
N PHE A 450 -9.25 20.31 1.78
CA PHE A 450 -10.36 19.73 1.03
C PHE A 450 -11.71 20.46 1.22
N ALA A 451 -11.78 21.48 2.09
CA ALA A 451 -13.03 22.19 2.39
C ALA A 451 -13.61 22.93 1.17
N GLU A 452 -12.75 23.45 0.29
CA GLU A 452 -13.14 24.05 -0.99
C GLU A 452 -13.24 22.95 -2.05
N ASP A 453 -14.44 22.71 -2.60
CA ASP A 453 -14.62 21.79 -3.73
C ASP A 453 -13.87 22.31 -4.97
N ASP A 454 -13.12 21.43 -5.62
CA ASP A 454 -12.40 21.72 -6.86
C ASP A 454 -13.10 21.00 -8.03
N PRO A 455 -14.06 21.65 -8.71
CA PRO A 455 -14.78 21.04 -9.83
C PRO A 455 -13.89 20.81 -11.06
N PHE A 456 -12.67 21.37 -11.07
CA PHE A 456 -11.67 21.19 -12.12
C PHE A 456 -10.63 20.11 -11.78
N ALA A 457 -10.67 19.56 -10.55
CA ALA A 457 -9.78 18.49 -10.10
C ALA A 457 -9.81 17.32 -11.09
N ARG A 458 -8.61 16.96 -11.56
CA ARG A 458 -8.40 15.91 -12.56
C ARG A 458 -8.88 14.57 -12.04
N VAL A 459 -9.67 13.85 -12.86
CA VAL A 459 -10.01 12.45 -12.58
C VAL A 459 -8.77 11.58 -12.78
N PHE A 460 -8.27 11.02 -11.69
CA PHE A 460 -7.14 10.11 -11.67
C PHE A 460 -7.64 8.66 -11.60
N ALA A 461 -7.85 8.07 -12.79
CA ALA A 461 -8.20 6.67 -12.95
C ALA A 461 -6.92 5.81 -13.08
N ALA A 462 -6.35 5.43 -11.94
CA ALA A 462 -5.08 4.71 -11.87
C ALA A 462 -5.15 3.29 -12.46
N ASP A 463 -4.12 2.90 -13.23
CA ASP A 463 -4.01 1.54 -13.80
C ASP A 463 -3.81 0.48 -12.69
N PRO A 464 -4.72 -0.51 -12.53
CA PRO A 464 -4.62 -1.57 -11.53
C PRO A 464 -3.33 -2.41 -11.57
N ARG A 465 -2.60 -2.37 -12.70
CA ARG A 465 -1.31 -3.07 -12.89
C ARG A 465 -0.11 -2.31 -12.33
N LYS A 466 -0.27 -1.02 -12.03
CA LYS A 466 0.77 -0.15 -11.47
C LYS A 466 0.77 -0.16 -9.94
N TYR A 467 -0.33 -0.53 -9.29
CA TYR A 467 -0.34 -0.86 -7.85
C TYR A 467 0.38 -2.19 -7.63
N ARG A 468 1.50 -2.15 -6.90
CA ARG A 468 2.34 -3.32 -6.61
C ARG A 468 2.58 -3.42 -5.11
N SER A 469 2.08 -4.47 -4.47
CA SER A 469 2.54 -4.78 -3.11
C SER A 469 4.07 -4.98 -3.07
N PRO A 470 4.70 -4.84 -1.89
CA PRO A 470 6.08 -5.28 -1.66
C PRO A 470 6.28 -6.79 -1.87
N GLY A 471 5.21 -7.57 -2.09
CA GLY A 471 5.24 -9.02 -2.12
C GLY A 471 5.39 -9.63 -0.71
N PRO A 472 5.74 -10.92 -0.61
CA PRO A 472 6.02 -11.54 0.66
C PRO A 472 7.27 -10.93 1.31
N ALA A 473 7.13 -10.43 2.55
CA ALA A 473 8.19 -9.70 3.24
C ALA A 473 9.38 -10.62 3.60
N ALA A 474 10.57 -10.29 3.07
CA ALA A 474 11.79 -11.02 3.37
C ALA A 474 12.14 -10.95 4.86
N GLY A 475 12.39 -12.11 5.48
CA GLY A 475 12.70 -12.22 6.91
C GLY A 475 11.48 -12.19 7.84
N SER A 476 10.27 -11.99 7.32
CA SER A 476 9.05 -12.22 8.11
C SER A 476 8.88 -13.71 8.42
N PRO A 477 8.41 -14.10 9.62
CA PRO A 477 7.90 -15.45 9.83
C PRO A 477 6.64 -15.68 8.98
N GLU A 478 6.46 -16.88 8.45
CA GLU A 478 5.28 -17.28 7.66
C GLU A 478 4.86 -16.27 6.56
N PRO A 479 5.78 -15.84 5.68
CA PRO A 479 5.55 -14.76 4.71
C PRO A 479 4.54 -15.11 3.59
N LEU A 480 4.10 -16.37 3.49
CA LEU A 480 3.00 -16.83 2.64
C LEU A 480 1.87 -17.43 3.49
N SER A 481 2.22 -18.26 4.47
CA SER A 481 1.27 -19.01 5.31
C SER A 481 0.32 -18.13 6.11
N SER A 482 0.81 -17.03 6.67
CA SER A 482 -0.01 -16.09 7.42
C SER A 482 -1.18 -15.56 6.56
N HIS A 483 -0.90 -15.19 5.31
CA HIS A 483 -1.89 -14.73 4.35
C HIS A 483 -2.84 -15.85 3.89
N SER A 484 -2.34 -17.06 3.61
CA SER A 484 -3.20 -18.20 3.27
C SER A 484 -4.16 -18.58 4.42
N ARG A 485 -3.68 -18.52 5.68
CA ARG A 485 -4.53 -18.68 6.87
C ARG A 485 -5.58 -17.56 6.97
N ALA A 486 -5.19 -16.32 6.71
CA ALA A 486 -6.08 -15.16 6.74
C ALA A 486 -7.19 -15.22 5.66
N ILE A 487 -6.87 -15.70 4.44
CA ILE A 487 -7.83 -15.91 3.36
C ILE A 487 -8.86 -17.00 3.71
N ARG A 488 -8.40 -18.11 4.30
CA ARG A 488 -9.29 -19.20 4.76
C ARG A 488 -10.21 -18.71 5.88
N ALA A 489 -9.67 -17.99 6.86
CA ALA A 489 -10.45 -17.41 7.95
C ALA A 489 -11.52 -16.41 7.46
N ASP A 490 -11.22 -15.59 6.44
CA ASP A 490 -12.22 -14.70 5.82
C ASP A 490 -13.34 -15.48 5.13
N ALA A 491 -13.01 -16.58 4.45
CA ALA A 491 -13.99 -17.43 3.78
C ALA A 491 -14.87 -18.22 4.77
N GLU A 492 -14.28 -18.69 5.88
CA GLU A 492 -14.99 -19.32 7.00
C GLU A 492 -15.94 -18.32 7.67
N ALA A 493 -15.44 -17.16 8.10
CA ALA A 493 -16.25 -16.10 8.71
C ALA A 493 -17.37 -15.58 7.78
N ARG A 494 -17.13 -15.47 6.47
CA ARG A 494 -18.18 -15.16 5.49
C ARG A 494 -19.21 -16.28 5.39
N THR A 495 -18.79 -17.54 5.42
CA THR A 495 -19.68 -18.70 5.36
C THR A 495 -20.63 -18.71 6.56
N ASP A 496 -20.09 -18.53 7.76
CA ASP A 496 -20.88 -18.46 9.00
C ASP A 496 -21.81 -17.24 9.01
N GLY A 497 -21.31 -16.08 8.57
CA GLY A 497 -22.11 -14.86 8.43
C GLY A 497 -23.28 -14.99 7.45
N LEU A 498 -23.09 -15.72 6.33
CA LEU A 498 -24.19 -16.04 5.40
C LEU A 498 -25.21 -16.97 6.05
N LEU A 499 -24.80 -18.05 6.72
CA LEU A 499 -25.70 -18.98 7.40
C LEU A 499 -26.47 -18.32 8.56
N ALA A 500 -25.81 -17.47 9.35
CA ALA A 500 -26.44 -16.68 10.41
C ALA A 500 -27.45 -15.67 9.84
N GLY A 501 -27.12 -15.03 8.72
CA GLY A 501 -28.03 -14.16 7.99
C GLY A 501 -29.26 -14.88 7.42
N LEU A 502 -29.11 -16.12 6.97
CA LEU A 502 -30.24 -16.97 6.57
C LEU A 502 -31.14 -17.36 7.75
N CYS A 503 -30.58 -17.58 8.95
CA CYS A 503 -31.38 -17.71 10.17
C CYS A 503 -32.18 -16.43 10.47
N GLY A 504 -31.56 -15.25 10.28
CA GLY A 504 -32.23 -13.95 10.39
C GLY A 504 -33.37 -13.78 9.37
N LEU A 505 -33.16 -14.18 8.11
CA LEU A 505 -34.18 -14.14 7.05
C LEU A 505 -35.40 -15.04 7.37
N LEU A 506 -35.17 -16.15 8.07
CA LEU A 506 -36.19 -17.05 8.64
C LEU A 506 -36.84 -16.55 9.94
N GLY A 507 -36.48 -15.34 10.43
CA GLY A 507 -37.06 -14.74 11.63
C GLY A 507 -36.38 -15.15 12.94
N SER A 508 -35.18 -15.74 12.89
CA SER A 508 -34.36 -16.07 14.07
C SER A 508 -32.96 -15.45 13.97
N PRO A 509 -32.85 -14.11 14.12
CA PRO A 509 -31.55 -13.44 14.21
C PRO A 509 -30.85 -13.77 15.54
N GLY A 510 -29.52 -13.88 15.52
CA GLY A 510 -28.68 -14.08 16.70
C GLY A 510 -28.75 -15.47 17.36
N GLY A 511 -27.81 -15.74 18.25
CA GLY A 511 -27.70 -16.99 19.03
C GLY A 511 -26.25 -17.45 19.19
N GLU A 512 -25.94 -18.10 20.32
CA GLU A 512 -24.59 -18.58 20.66
C GLU A 512 -24.22 -19.93 20.01
N ALA A 513 -25.22 -20.70 19.58
CA ALA A 513 -25.02 -21.97 18.90
C ALA A 513 -24.60 -21.79 17.43
N ASP A 514 -23.95 -22.81 16.86
CA ASP A 514 -23.44 -22.82 15.49
C ASP A 514 -24.49 -22.40 14.44
N ALA A 515 -24.07 -21.63 13.45
CA ALA A 515 -24.97 -21.06 12.45
C ALA A 515 -25.57 -22.11 11.51
N ALA A 516 -24.82 -23.18 11.18
CA ALA A 516 -25.30 -24.27 10.35
C ALA A 516 -26.28 -25.17 11.14
N GLU A 517 -25.96 -25.52 12.38
CA GLU A 517 -26.84 -26.27 13.29
C GLU A 517 -28.16 -25.53 13.52
N ARG A 518 -28.10 -24.22 13.81
CA ARG A 518 -29.29 -23.37 13.99
C ARG A 518 -30.14 -23.33 12.71
N LEU A 519 -29.52 -23.16 11.55
CA LEU A 519 -30.24 -23.13 10.27
C LEU A 519 -30.91 -24.48 9.97
N ALA A 520 -30.19 -25.59 10.18
CA ALA A 520 -30.72 -26.93 10.03
C ALA A 520 -31.88 -27.21 11.02
N ALA A 521 -31.78 -26.74 12.26
CA ALA A 521 -32.82 -26.85 13.29
C ALA A 521 -34.05 -25.92 13.07
N LEU A 522 -33.93 -24.91 12.21
CA LEU A 522 -35.07 -24.12 11.71
C LEU A 522 -35.76 -24.84 10.53
N ILE A 523 -34.97 -25.37 9.58
CA ILE A 523 -35.47 -26.05 8.38
C ILE A 523 -36.08 -27.42 8.70
N GLY A 524 -35.45 -28.21 9.58
CA GLY A 524 -35.84 -29.58 9.92
C GLY A 524 -37.10 -29.71 10.80
N ARG A 525 -37.81 -28.62 11.10
CA ARG A 525 -39.00 -28.65 11.97
C ARG A 525 -40.18 -29.33 11.26
N GLY A 526 -40.86 -30.23 11.96
CA GLY A 526 -42.22 -30.67 11.63
C GLY A 526 -42.39 -31.77 10.56
N GLY A 527 -41.33 -32.37 10.03
CA GLY A 527 -41.45 -33.46 9.03
C GLY A 527 -41.49 -34.90 9.60
N GLY A 528 -41.30 -35.10 10.91
CA GLY A 528 -41.32 -36.39 11.60
C GLY A 528 -39.93 -36.87 12.06
N ASP A 529 -39.86 -38.02 12.75
CA ASP A 529 -38.66 -38.45 13.49
C ASP A 529 -37.73 -39.42 12.72
N ARG A 530 -37.60 -39.26 11.40
CA ARG A 530 -36.66 -40.06 10.61
C ARG A 530 -35.32 -39.33 10.51
N PRO A 531 -34.23 -39.82 11.16
CA PRO A 531 -32.95 -39.14 11.13
C PRO A 531 -32.35 -39.15 9.72
N GLY A 532 -31.60 -38.09 9.44
CA GLY A 532 -30.98 -37.83 8.15
C GLY A 532 -29.96 -36.71 8.22
N THR A 533 -29.26 -36.48 7.12
CA THR A 533 -28.29 -35.39 6.95
C THR A 533 -28.84 -34.34 5.99
N LEU A 534 -28.78 -33.09 6.43
CA LEU A 534 -29.19 -31.90 5.68
C LEU A 534 -27.95 -31.19 5.16
N TRP A 535 -27.78 -31.14 3.84
CA TRP A 535 -26.68 -30.47 3.16
C TRP A 535 -27.07 -29.03 2.86
N LEU A 536 -26.47 -28.08 3.58
CA LEU A 536 -26.66 -26.65 3.40
C LEU A 536 -25.70 -26.10 2.34
N ASN A 537 -26.20 -25.27 1.43
CA ASN A 537 -25.39 -24.45 0.53
C ASN A 537 -25.45 -22.99 1.03
N PRO A 538 -24.33 -22.41 1.51
CA PRO A 538 -24.29 -21.00 1.95
C PRO A 538 -24.40 -19.99 0.79
N LEU A 539 -24.01 -20.36 -0.43
CA LEU A 539 -23.83 -19.44 -1.55
C LEU A 539 -25.13 -19.16 -2.32
N PRO A 540 -25.30 -17.95 -2.91
CA PRO A 540 -26.49 -17.55 -3.68
C PRO A 540 -26.57 -18.19 -5.09
N THR A 541 -25.79 -19.25 -5.34
CA THR A 541 -25.72 -20.00 -6.60
C THR A 541 -25.71 -21.51 -6.32
N PRO A 542 -26.22 -22.39 -7.21
CA PRO A 542 -26.25 -23.83 -6.94
C PRO A 542 -24.85 -24.43 -6.79
N GLN A 543 -24.69 -25.42 -5.92
CA GLN A 543 -23.45 -26.19 -5.77
C GLN A 543 -23.67 -27.66 -6.10
N THR A 544 -22.76 -28.28 -6.87
CA THR A 544 -22.81 -29.71 -7.22
C THR A 544 -21.82 -30.50 -6.38
N VAL A 545 -22.29 -31.54 -5.70
CA VAL A 545 -21.46 -32.49 -4.94
C VAL A 545 -21.41 -33.83 -5.67
N GLY A 546 -20.20 -34.37 -5.90
CA GLY A 546 -19.97 -35.72 -6.41
C GLY A 546 -19.33 -36.59 -5.33
N THR A 547 -19.84 -37.81 -5.13
CA THR A 547 -19.40 -38.70 -4.04
C THR A 547 -19.74 -40.17 -4.31
N GLU A 548 -19.05 -41.08 -3.61
CA GLU A 548 -19.23 -42.53 -3.64
C GLU A 548 -19.89 -43.04 -2.34
N CYS A 549 -20.63 -44.14 -2.43
CA CYS A 549 -21.28 -44.81 -1.29
C CYS A 549 -20.24 -45.46 -0.36
N GLY A 550 -19.75 -44.66 0.58
CA GLY A 550 -18.72 -45.03 1.57
C GLY A 550 -17.85 -43.84 1.98
N ASP A 551 -17.74 -42.81 1.13
CA ASP A 551 -16.95 -41.59 1.38
C ASP A 551 -17.62 -40.64 2.40
N LEU A 552 -18.92 -40.79 2.60
CA LEU A 552 -19.67 -39.97 3.56
C LEU A 552 -19.43 -40.50 4.97
N ASN A 553 -18.71 -39.73 5.79
CA ASN A 553 -18.70 -39.84 7.26
C ASN A 553 -20.07 -39.50 7.90
N VAL A 554 -21.16 -39.54 7.12
CA VAL A 554 -22.49 -38.99 7.43
C VAL A 554 -23.63 -39.88 6.90
N GLY A 555 -23.38 -41.19 6.72
CA GLY A 555 -24.42 -42.17 6.42
C GLY A 555 -24.43 -42.71 4.98
N PRO A 556 -25.49 -43.47 4.60
CA PRO A 556 -25.52 -44.28 3.39
C PRO A 556 -25.98 -43.50 2.15
N ALA A 557 -25.90 -44.15 0.98
CA ALA A 557 -26.23 -43.52 -0.30
C ALA A 557 -27.64 -42.89 -0.33
N PRO A 558 -27.78 -41.70 -0.96
CA PRO A 558 -29.06 -41.01 -1.08
C PRO A 558 -30.00 -41.77 -2.04
N PRO A 559 -31.32 -41.54 -1.93
CA PRO A 559 -32.29 -42.28 -2.74
C PRO A 559 -32.10 -42.01 -4.24
N ALA A 560 -32.16 -43.08 -5.06
CA ALA A 560 -31.92 -43.00 -6.50
C ALA A 560 -33.03 -42.24 -7.27
N ASP A 561 -34.19 -42.11 -6.64
CA ASP A 561 -35.40 -41.40 -7.06
C ASP A 561 -35.49 -39.97 -6.49
N HIS A 562 -34.50 -39.54 -5.71
CA HIS A 562 -34.50 -38.21 -5.09
C HIS A 562 -34.31 -37.10 -6.15
N PRO A 563 -35.11 -36.01 -6.15
CA PRO A 563 -35.15 -35.04 -7.24
C PRO A 563 -33.82 -34.30 -7.50
N ALA A 564 -33.02 -34.08 -6.46
CA ALA A 564 -31.69 -33.47 -6.59
C ALA A 564 -30.58 -34.45 -7.00
N VAL A 565 -30.84 -35.77 -7.03
CA VAL A 565 -29.82 -36.81 -7.22
C VAL A 565 -29.81 -37.31 -8.65
N LYS A 566 -28.63 -37.35 -9.24
CA LYS A 566 -28.33 -38.04 -10.49
C LYS A 566 -27.40 -39.21 -10.19
N VAL A 567 -27.93 -40.43 -10.28
CA VAL A 567 -27.12 -41.64 -10.09
C VAL A 567 -26.28 -41.91 -11.33
N VAL A 568 -24.98 -42.14 -11.13
CA VAL A 568 -23.99 -42.23 -12.23
C VAL A 568 -23.34 -43.63 -12.29
N GLY A 569 -23.38 -44.38 -11.20
CA GLY A 569 -22.89 -45.76 -11.09
C GLY A 569 -23.69 -46.60 -10.11
N LYS A 570 -23.23 -47.83 -9.83
CA LYS A 570 -23.85 -48.72 -8.83
C LYS A 570 -23.79 -48.17 -7.39
N ARG A 571 -22.80 -47.32 -7.11
CA ARG A 571 -22.52 -46.72 -5.80
C ARG A 571 -22.16 -45.24 -5.86
N SER A 572 -22.15 -44.64 -7.06
CA SER A 572 -21.62 -43.29 -7.30
C SER A 572 -22.75 -42.37 -7.75
N PHE A 573 -22.85 -41.19 -7.14
CA PHE A 573 -23.94 -40.25 -7.35
C PHE A 573 -23.43 -38.80 -7.32
N THR A 574 -24.11 -37.94 -8.05
CA THR A 574 -23.92 -36.49 -8.03
C THR A 574 -25.23 -35.84 -7.65
N PHE A 575 -25.22 -34.86 -6.75
CA PHE A 575 -26.41 -34.09 -6.40
C PHE A 575 -26.15 -32.58 -6.44
N GLU A 576 -27.17 -31.81 -6.74
CA GLU A 576 -27.11 -30.34 -6.77
C GLU A 576 -27.90 -29.76 -5.59
N ILE A 577 -27.28 -28.87 -4.84
CA ILE A 577 -27.88 -28.16 -3.72
C ILE A 577 -28.29 -26.76 -4.21
N PRO A 578 -29.58 -26.37 -4.07
CA PRO A 578 -30.05 -25.06 -4.52
C PRO A 578 -29.31 -23.86 -3.87
N PRO A 579 -29.39 -22.66 -4.48
CA PRO A 579 -28.91 -21.40 -3.89
C PRO A 579 -29.42 -21.14 -2.47
N CYS A 580 -28.52 -20.73 -1.56
CA CYS A 580 -28.79 -20.45 -0.14
C CYS A 580 -29.83 -21.43 0.44
N GLY A 581 -29.58 -22.72 0.24
CA GLY A 581 -30.61 -23.74 0.20
C GLY A 581 -30.13 -25.07 0.75
N PHE A 582 -30.94 -26.10 0.59
CA PHE A 582 -30.68 -27.40 1.20
C PHE A 582 -31.15 -28.60 0.38
N VAL A 583 -30.50 -29.72 0.64
CA VAL A 583 -30.93 -31.07 0.24
C VAL A 583 -30.82 -31.99 1.46
N TRP A 584 -31.86 -32.78 1.73
CA TRP A 584 -31.91 -33.70 2.87
C TRP A 584 -31.91 -35.17 2.41
N PHE A 585 -31.11 -36.00 3.08
CA PHE A 585 -31.03 -37.44 2.83
C PHE A 585 -31.21 -38.25 4.13
N PRO A 586 -31.91 -39.39 4.10
CA PRO A 586 -32.09 -40.24 5.29
C PRO A 586 -30.86 -41.08 5.64
N ASP A 587 -30.58 -41.27 6.93
CA ASP A 587 -29.43 -42.05 7.44
C ASP A 587 -29.56 -43.58 7.23
N LYS A 588 -30.65 -44.04 6.62
CA LYS A 588 -30.85 -45.43 6.19
C LYS A 588 -31.32 -45.46 4.74
N ALA A 589 -30.50 -46.06 3.88
CA ALA A 589 -30.78 -46.17 2.45
C ALA A 589 -32.06 -46.95 2.17
N ALA A 590 -32.87 -46.44 1.25
CA ALA A 590 -33.82 -47.26 0.51
C ALA A 590 -33.05 -48.27 -0.37
N LYS A 591 -33.69 -49.36 -0.79
CA LYS A 591 -33.08 -50.32 -1.72
C LYS A 591 -32.64 -49.59 -2.99
N THR A 592 -31.35 -49.56 -3.27
CA THR A 592 -30.79 -48.89 -4.46
C THR A 592 -31.37 -49.49 -5.73
N ALA A 593 -32.01 -48.66 -6.55
CA ALA A 593 -32.52 -49.06 -7.85
C ALA A 593 -31.36 -49.49 -8.79
N PRO A 594 -31.58 -50.42 -9.74
CA PRO A 594 -30.55 -50.82 -10.68
C PRO A 594 -30.28 -49.70 -11.70
N VAL A 595 -29.03 -49.21 -11.77
CA VAL A 595 -28.65 -48.08 -12.62
C VAL A 595 -27.78 -48.49 -13.81
N SER A 596 -27.91 -47.70 -14.89
CA SER A 596 -27.21 -47.79 -16.17
C SER A 596 -25.69 -48.03 -16.05
N LYS A 597 -25.16 -48.89 -16.93
CA LYS A 597 -23.72 -49.15 -17.07
C LYS A 597 -23.05 -48.02 -17.87
N SER A 598 -22.68 -46.92 -17.23
CA SER A 598 -21.69 -46.00 -17.80
C SER A 598 -20.37 -46.75 -18.04
N LYS A 599 -19.93 -46.85 -19.30
CA LYS A 599 -18.63 -47.45 -19.67
C LYS A 599 -17.47 -46.43 -19.69
N ALA A 600 -17.77 -45.15 -19.53
CA ALA A 600 -16.77 -44.09 -19.63
C ALA A 600 -15.91 -44.03 -18.36
N LYS A 601 -14.63 -44.45 -18.47
CA LYS A 601 -13.65 -44.26 -17.40
C LYS A 601 -13.33 -42.77 -17.23
N THR A 602 -13.48 -42.27 -16.01
CA THR A 602 -13.12 -40.92 -15.56
C THR A 602 -11.62 -40.78 -15.28
N ALA A 603 -10.93 -41.88 -14.97
CA ALA A 603 -9.48 -41.91 -14.84
C ALA A 603 -8.87 -43.13 -15.54
N GLU A 604 -7.65 -42.97 -16.02
CA GLU A 604 -6.74 -44.03 -16.47
C GLU A 604 -5.29 -43.61 -16.19
N PRO A 605 -4.29 -44.50 -16.24
CA PRO A 605 -2.92 -44.16 -15.85
C PRO A 605 -2.40 -42.92 -16.59
N GLY A 606 -2.13 -41.85 -15.84
CA GLY A 606 -1.64 -40.57 -16.34
C GLY A 606 -2.72 -39.62 -16.86
N MET A 607 -4.02 -39.89 -16.70
CA MET A 607 -5.08 -38.96 -17.11
C MET A 607 -6.34 -39.06 -16.24
N VAL A 608 -6.90 -37.90 -15.86
CA VAL A 608 -8.28 -37.77 -15.38
C VAL A 608 -9.11 -36.93 -16.34
N ARG A 609 -10.42 -37.21 -16.43
CA ARG A 609 -11.33 -36.57 -17.38
C ARG A 609 -12.80 -36.65 -16.94
N ASN A 610 -13.61 -35.67 -17.35
CA ASN A 610 -15.08 -35.71 -17.25
C ASN A 610 -15.73 -35.38 -18.59
N GLU A 611 -17.03 -35.08 -18.65
CA GLU A 611 -17.70 -34.75 -19.92
C GLU A 611 -17.27 -33.41 -20.57
N ARG A 612 -16.49 -32.58 -19.87
CA ARG A 612 -16.06 -31.25 -20.33
C ARG A 612 -14.60 -31.23 -20.81
N PHE A 613 -13.68 -31.81 -20.03
CA PHE A 613 -12.24 -31.73 -20.31
C PHE A 613 -11.42 -32.89 -19.72
N GLU A 614 -10.15 -32.92 -20.11
CA GLU A 614 -9.13 -33.87 -19.66
C GLU A 614 -7.89 -33.16 -19.11
N VAL A 615 -7.28 -33.76 -18.09
CA VAL A 615 -6.00 -33.37 -17.47
C VAL A 615 -5.04 -34.55 -17.62
N ARG A 616 -3.92 -34.34 -18.31
CA ARG A 616 -2.89 -35.36 -18.52
C ARG A 616 -1.63 -35.04 -17.74
N MET A 617 -1.09 -36.08 -17.12
CA MET A 617 0.18 -36.04 -16.41
C MET A 617 1.34 -36.26 -17.36
N ASP A 618 2.47 -35.61 -17.07
CA ASP A 618 3.70 -35.78 -17.81
C ASP A 618 4.48 -37.03 -17.33
N PRO A 619 4.88 -37.95 -18.23
CA PRO A 619 5.52 -39.20 -17.85
C PRO A 619 6.96 -39.03 -17.35
N ALA A 620 7.64 -37.94 -17.69
CA ALA A 620 9.05 -37.71 -17.34
C ALA A 620 9.19 -36.88 -16.05
N THR A 621 8.40 -35.82 -15.93
CA THR A 621 8.46 -34.86 -14.82
C THR A 621 7.45 -35.15 -13.71
N GLY A 622 6.38 -35.91 -13.98
CA GLY A 622 5.31 -36.20 -13.02
C GLY A 622 4.33 -35.05 -12.80
N GLY A 623 4.53 -33.88 -13.41
CA GLY A 623 3.61 -32.74 -13.39
C GLY A 623 2.39 -32.91 -14.30
N ILE A 624 1.66 -31.83 -14.56
CA ILE A 624 0.58 -31.78 -15.54
C ILE A 624 1.17 -31.36 -16.90
N ALA A 625 1.13 -32.27 -17.89
CA ALA A 625 1.55 -31.98 -19.26
C ALA A 625 0.54 -31.08 -19.97
N THR A 626 -0.75 -31.41 -19.90
CA THR A 626 -1.80 -30.70 -20.64
C THR A 626 -3.15 -30.71 -19.91
N VAL A 627 -3.75 -29.54 -19.78
CA VAL A 627 -5.20 -29.36 -19.59
C VAL A 627 -5.82 -28.96 -20.92
N LYS A 628 -6.91 -29.62 -21.37
CA LYS A 628 -7.64 -29.22 -22.58
C LYS A 628 -9.05 -29.80 -22.69
N THR A 629 -9.90 -29.18 -23.50
CA THR A 629 -11.19 -29.77 -23.91
C THR A 629 -11.00 -30.81 -25.03
N TYR A 630 -12.08 -31.49 -25.40
CA TYR A 630 -12.05 -32.58 -26.38
C TYR A 630 -11.93 -32.12 -27.84
N GLY A 631 -11.53 -33.06 -28.70
CA GLY A 631 -11.38 -32.82 -30.14
C GLY A 631 -10.12 -32.00 -30.46
N ARG A 632 -10.24 -31.07 -31.42
CA ARG A 632 -9.15 -30.19 -31.86
C ARG A 632 -8.99 -28.94 -30.96
N SER A 633 -9.12 -29.10 -29.64
CA SER A 633 -8.82 -28.02 -28.70
C SER A 633 -7.30 -27.79 -28.61
N PRO A 634 -6.82 -26.53 -28.53
CA PRO A 634 -5.46 -26.25 -28.11
C PRO A 634 -5.24 -26.71 -26.65
N VAL A 635 -3.96 -26.90 -26.29
CA VAL A 635 -3.55 -27.04 -24.88
C VAL A 635 -3.78 -25.69 -24.18
N ARG A 636 -4.26 -25.75 -22.93
CA ARG A 636 -4.53 -24.56 -22.11
C ARG A 636 -3.38 -24.20 -21.23
N LEU A 637 -2.87 -25.21 -20.55
CA LEU A 637 -2.05 -25.07 -19.36
C LEU A 637 -1.27 -26.37 -19.14
N GLY A 638 0.00 -26.23 -18.79
CA GLY A 638 0.82 -27.24 -18.14
C GLY A 638 1.30 -26.71 -16.78
N MET A 639 1.72 -27.62 -15.91
CA MET A 639 2.24 -27.30 -14.57
C MET A 639 3.32 -28.28 -14.16
N ARG A 640 4.41 -27.77 -13.56
CA ARG A 640 5.40 -28.62 -12.87
C ARG A 640 5.79 -28.02 -11.51
N PRO A 641 6.02 -28.84 -10.47
CA PRO A 641 6.72 -28.38 -9.28
C PRO A 641 8.18 -28.06 -9.63
N ALA A 642 8.76 -27.06 -8.97
CA ALA A 642 10.17 -26.69 -9.13
C ALA A 642 10.70 -25.95 -7.90
N VAL A 643 12.02 -26.00 -7.70
CA VAL A 643 12.76 -25.03 -6.89
C VAL A 643 13.27 -23.94 -7.82
N ARG A 644 13.00 -22.67 -7.52
CA ARG A 644 13.57 -21.49 -8.17
C ARG A 644 14.82 -21.08 -7.41
N PHE A 645 16.00 -21.33 -7.95
CA PHE A 645 17.25 -21.09 -7.24
C PHE A 645 17.50 -19.61 -6.98
N HIS A 646 17.98 -19.27 -5.78
CA HIS A 646 18.40 -17.91 -5.45
C HIS A 646 19.61 -17.45 -6.29
N ALA A 647 20.51 -18.39 -6.60
CA ALA A 647 21.62 -18.20 -7.53
C ALA A 647 21.48 -19.19 -8.71
N PRO A 648 21.56 -18.75 -9.98
CA PRO A 648 21.53 -19.64 -11.14
C PRO A 648 22.63 -20.70 -11.10
N ARG A 649 22.35 -21.90 -11.63
CA ARG A 649 23.24 -23.06 -11.64
C ARG A 649 23.91 -23.22 -13.00
N THR A 650 25.24 -23.24 -13.04
CA THR A 650 26.00 -23.60 -14.25
C THR A 650 25.98 -25.11 -14.45
N LEU A 651 25.57 -25.57 -15.63
CA LEU A 651 25.51 -27.00 -15.95
C LEU A 651 26.92 -27.55 -16.25
N LYS A 652 27.25 -28.71 -15.69
CA LYS A 652 28.52 -29.40 -15.99
C LYS A 652 28.53 -29.89 -17.44
N GLY A 653 29.49 -29.42 -18.22
CA GLY A 653 29.67 -29.82 -19.62
C GLY A 653 28.84 -29.01 -20.63
N ALA A 654 28.23 -27.89 -20.22
CA ALA A 654 27.82 -26.87 -21.18
C ALA A 654 29.07 -26.29 -21.89
N PRO A 655 29.03 -26.02 -23.21
CA PRO A 655 30.12 -25.32 -23.88
C PRO A 655 30.25 -23.89 -23.33
N ASP A 656 31.48 -23.34 -23.33
CA ASP A 656 31.79 -21.98 -22.84
C ASP A 656 31.02 -20.86 -23.61
N ASP A 657 30.46 -21.21 -24.77
CA ASP A 657 29.84 -20.29 -25.72
C ASP A 657 28.35 -20.03 -25.39
N GLY A 658 28.09 -19.23 -24.35
CA GLY A 658 26.82 -18.50 -24.20
C GLY A 658 25.59 -19.30 -23.76
N HIS A 659 25.75 -20.42 -23.04
CA HIS A 659 24.63 -21.13 -22.45
C HIS A 659 24.06 -20.35 -21.23
N GLU A 660 22.79 -19.94 -21.27
CA GLU A 660 22.12 -19.33 -20.11
C GLU A 660 22.18 -20.28 -18.89
N PRO A 661 22.49 -19.77 -17.68
CA PRO A 661 22.58 -20.58 -16.47
C PRO A 661 21.19 -20.96 -15.95
N GLU A 662 21.05 -22.18 -15.43
CA GLU A 662 19.73 -22.73 -15.11
C GLU A 662 19.16 -22.17 -13.79
N ARG A 663 17.93 -21.66 -13.87
CA ARG A 663 17.28 -20.96 -12.74
C ARG A 663 16.32 -21.86 -11.96
N TYR A 664 16.08 -23.09 -12.42
CA TYR A 664 15.10 -24.00 -11.83
C TYR A 664 15.62 -25.43 -11.69
N SER A 665 15.18 -26.13 -10.65
CA SER A 665 15.41 -27.58 -10.50
C SER A 665 14.68 -28.39 -11.60
N ARG A 666 15.19 -29.59 -11.89
CA ARG A 666 14.51 -30.56 -12.75
C ARG A 666 13.56 -31.43 -11.93
N ALA A 667 12.26 -31.39 -12.22
CA ALA A 667 11.31 -32.37 -11.72
C ALA A 667 11.47 -33.70 -12.48
N VAL A 668 11.49 -34.82 -11.75
CA VAL A 668 11.58 -36.18 -12.29
C VAL A 668 10.58 -37.08 -11.57
N ARG A 669 9.76 -37.82 -12.33
CA ARG A 669 8.83 -38.82 -11.79
C ARG A 669 9.59 -40.02 -11.22
N ILE A 670 9.12 -40.64 -10.13
CA ILE A 670 9.78 -41.84 -9.58
C ILE A 670 9.76 -42.96 -10.63
N GLU A 671 10.93 -43.46 -10.98
CA GLU A 671 11.10 -44.52 -11.98
C GLU A 671 10.54 -45.86 -11.47
N GLY A 672 9.93 -46.64 -12.36
CA GLY A 672 9.29 -47.92 -12.02
C GLY A 672 7.91 -47.83 -11.36
N GLN A 673 7.49 -46.68 -10.81
CA GLN A 673 6.12 -46.50 -10.33
C GLN A 673 5.15 -46.12 -11.46
N THR A 674 3.96 -46.71 -11.49
CA THR A 674 2.81 -46.21 -12.26
C THR A 674 2.17 -45.01 -11.55
N TRP A 675 1.30 -44.26 -12.22
CA TRP A 675 0.39 -43.36 -11.51
C TRP A 675 -0.57 -44.18 -10.64
N ASP A 676 -0.68 -43.81 -9.37
CA ASP A 676 -1.58 -44.44 -8.41
C ASP A 676 -3.02 -44.04 -8.79
N LEU A 677 -3.80 -44.96 -9.34
CA LEU A 677 -5.20 -44.73 -9.71
C LEU A 677 -6.07 -44.85 -8.45
N VAL A 678 -6.44 -43.72 -7.84
CA VAL A 678 -7.19 -43.69 -6.57
C VAL A 678 -8.67 -43.94 -6.81
N ASP A 679 -9.24 -43.26 -7.81
CA ASP A 679 -10.63 -43.44 -8.21
C ASP A 679 -10.77 -43.38 -9.74
N ALA A 680 -11.56 -44.29 -10.31
CA ALA A 680 -11.97 -44.30 -11.71
C ALA A 680 -13.47 -44.62 -11.86
N GLY A 681 -14.23 -44.37 -10.80
CA GLY A 681 -15.67 -44.51 -10.70
C GLY A 681 -16.39 -43.53 -11.64
N PRO A 682 -17.62 -43.84 -12.07
CA PRO A 682 -18.29 -43.06 -13.12
C PRO A 682 -18.68 -41.63 -12.71
N ALA A 683 -18.58 -41.27 -11.41
CA ALA A 683 -18.82 -39.93 -10.87
C ALA A 683 -17.55 -39.09 -10.65
N ARG A 684 -16.37 -39.71 -10.48
CA ARG A 684 -15.11 -39.02 -10.12
C ARG A 684 -13.92 -39.74 -10.75
N GLY A 685 -12.96 -38.99 -11.26
CA GLY A 685 -11.64 -39.50 -11.64
C GLY A 685 -10.58 -38.92 -10.72
N GLU A 686 -9.72 -39.75 -10.15
CA GLU A 686 -8.67 -39.33 -9.23
C GLU A 686 -7.40 -40.16 -9.40
N LEU A 687 -6.26 -39.48 -9.50
CA LEU A 687 -4.95 -40.12 -9.53
C LEU A 687 -3.95 -39.40 -8.63
N VAL A 688 -2.88 -40.10 -8.27
CA VAL A 688 -1.71 -39.56 -7.59
C VAL A 688 -0.45 -39.79 -8.43
N SER A 689 0.37 -38.74 -8.55
CA SER A 689 1.66 -38.71 -9.22
C SER A 689 2.75 -38.40 -8.20
N ARG A 690 3.88 -39.11 -8.23
CA ARG A 690 4.97 -38.99 -7.26
C ARG A 690 6.30 -38.76 -7.99
N GLY A 691 7.14 -37.91 -7.42
CA GLY A 691 8.43 -37.55 -8.02
C GLY A 691 9.38 -36.91 -7.03
N ALA A 692 10.51 -36.47 -7.56
CA ALA A 692 11.53 -35.72 -6.84
C ALA A 692 11.95 -34.49 -7.64
N LEU A 693 12.37 -33.43 -6.94
CA LEU A 693 13.05 -32.29 -7.53
C LEU A 693 14.57 -32.52 -7.42
N ILE A 694 15.30 -32.25 -8.50
CA ILE A 694 16.73 -32.57 -8.62
C ILE A 694 17.50 -31.33 -9.09
N ASP A 695 18.66 -31.06 -8.49
CA ASP A 695 19.62 -30.04 -8.96
C ASP A 695 20.18 -30.47 -10.34
N PRO A 696 19.99 -29.70 -11.42
CA PRO A 696 20.43 -30.08 -12.76
C PRO A 696 21.96 -30.04 -12.94
N ALA A 697 22.71 -29.34 -12.09
CA ALA A 697 24.17 -29.27 -12.17
C ALA A 697 24.88 -30.43 -11.44
N GLY A 698 24.23 -30.99 -10.40
CA GLY A 698 24.81 -32.02 -9.53
C GLY A 698 24.10 -33.38 -9.53
N GLY A 699 22.84 -33.46 -9.96
CA GLY A 699 22.00 -34.66 -9.83
C GLY A 699 21.51 -34.93 -8.40
N ALA A 700 21.77 -34.02 -7.45
CA ALA A 700 21.34 -34.16 -6.05
C ALA A 700 19.81 -33.97 -5.92
N ARG A 701 19.16 -34.83 -5.13
CA ARG A 701 17.73 -34.68 -4.79
C ARG A 701 17.56 -33.52 -3.80
N LEU A 702 16.67 -32.59 -4.14
CA LEU A 702 16.33 -31.41 -3.34
C LEU A 702 15.11 -31.65 -2.45
N CYS A 703 14.06 -32.30 -2.96
CA CYS A 703 12.89 -32.71 -2.16
C CYS A 703 12.11 -33.84 -2.86
N GLY A 704 11.17 -34.46 -2.16
CA GLY A 704 10.10 -35.27 -2.77
C GLY A 704 8.88 -34.40 -3.09
N PHE A 705 8.02 -34.87 -4.00
CA PHE A 705 6.69 -34.29 -4.22
C PHE A 705 5.63 -35.36 -4.50
N THR A 706 4.40 -35.07 -4.09
CA THR A 706 3.18 -35.82 -4.42
C THR A 706 2.16 -34.82 -5.00
N LEU A 707 1.59 -35.14 -6.16
CA LEU A 707 0.48 -34.41 -6.77
C LEU A 707 -0.75 -35.32 -6.85
N ARG A 708 -1.84 -34.94 -6.18
CA ARG A 708 -3.15 -35.59 -6.30
C ARG A 708 -4.03 -34.75 -7.21
N VAL A 709 -4.61 -35.37 -8.24
CA VAL A 709 -5.45 -34.67 -9.24
C VAL A 709 -6.81 -35.34 -9.29
N ARG A 710 -7.86 -34.58 -8.99
CA ARG A 710 -9.26 -35.03 -8.95
C ARG A 710 -10.13 -34.22 -9.90
N LEU A 711 -10.97 -34.90 -10.67
CA LEU A 711 -11.96 -34.27 -11.53
C LEU A 711 -13.31 -34.99 -11.41
N ASP A 712 -14.26 -34.31 -10.78
CA ASP A 712 -15.63 -34.78 -10.57
C ASP A 712 -16.49 -34.57 -11.83
N ARG A 713 -17.46 -35.45 -12.07
CA ARG A 713 -18.42 -35.34 -13.17
C ARG A 713 -19.34 -34.14 -12.97
N GLY A 714 -19.67 -33.42 -14.03
CA GLY A 714 -20.44 -32.18 -13.96
C GLY A 714 -19.59 -30.95 -13.63
N SER A 715 -18.46 -31.11 -12.93
CA SER A 715 -17.59 -30.01 -12.52
C SER A 715 -16.90 -29.31 -13.71
N ARG A 716 -16.72 -27.99 -13.61
CA ARG A 716 -15.82 -27.21 -14.48
C ARG A 716 -14.39 -27.10 -13.92
N THR A 717 -14.18 -27.56 -12.70
CA THR A 717 -12.95 -27.36 -11.94
C THR A 717 -12.33 -28.70 -11.57
N ALA A 718 -11.05 -28.89 -11.93
CA ALA A 718 -10.22 -29.98 -11.41
C ALA A 718 -9.54 -29.50 -10.12
N LEU A 719 -9.52 -30.33 -9.09
CA LEU A 719 -8.73 -30.11 -7.88
C LEU A 719 -7.33 -30.67 -8.10
N VAL A 720 -6.32 -29.89 -7.76
CA VAL A 720 -4.91 -30.29 -7.69
C VAL A 720 -4.44 -30.05 -6.26
N GLU A 721 -3.99 -31.09 -5.59
CA GLU A 721 -3.36 -30.99 -4.27
C GLU A 721 -1.89 -31.36 -4.40
N ALA A 722 -1.02 -30.52 -3.86
CA ALA A 722 0.42 -30.74 -3.83
C ALA A 722 0.89 -30.92 -2.37
N SER A 723 1.79 -31.87 -2.13
CA SER A 723 2.58 -31.96 -0.90
C SER A 723 4.03 -32.33 -1.22
N PHE A 724 4.94 -32.03 -0.29
CA PHE A 724 6.37 -32.15 -0.49
C PHE A 724 7.02 -32.77 0.74
N THR A 725 8.04 -33.60 0.54
CA THR A 725 8.83 -34.20 1.62
C THR A 725 10.25 -33.68 1.56
N ASP A 726 10.94 -33.63 2.71
CA ASP A 726 12.33 -33.18 2.78
C ASP A 726 12.49 -31.70 2.32
N ALA A 727 11.45 -30.87 2.48
CA ALA A 727 11.36 -29.55 1.85
C ALA A 727 12.41 -28.52 2.34
N ALA A 728 13.03 -28.76 3.50
CA ALA A 728 14.11 -27.91 4.03
C ALA A 728 15.31 -27.85 3.08
N THR A 729 15.72 -28.98 2.51
CA THR A 729 16.85 -29.06 1.55
C THR A 729 16.55 -28.29 0.24
N ALA A 730 15.27 -28.18 -0.15
CA ALA A 730 14.87 -27.32 -1.26
C ALA A 730 15.05 -25.83 -0.91
N LEU A 731 14.65 -25.42 0.30
CA LEU A 731 14.79 -24.03 0.79
C LEU A 731 16.24 -23.57 0.98
N GLU A 732 17.17 -24.48 1.27
CA GLU A 732 18.61 -24.16 1.24
C GLU A 732 19.10 -23.76 -0.17
N ALA A 733 18.43 -24.22 -1.22
CA ALA A 733 18.80 -23.96 -2.61
C ALA A 733 17.97 -22.85 -3.28
N GLY A 734 16.72 -22.65 -2.87
CA GLY A 734 15.81 -21.67 -3.47
C GLY A 734 14.35 -21.79 -3.06
N ASP A 735 13.49 -20.99 -3.70
CA ASP A 735 12.04 -20.97 -3.42
C ASP A 735 11.34 -22.19 -4.01
N LEU A 736 10.47 -22.85 -3.26
CA LEU A 736 9.63 -23.93 -3.78
C LEU A 736 8.37 -23.35 -4.45
N VAL A 737 8.16 -23.66 -5.72
CA VAL A 737 7.07 -23.09 -6.55
C VAL A 737 6.32 -24.16 -7.35
N LEU A 738 5.07 -23.88 -7.70
CA LEU A 738 4.43 -24.49 -8.87
C LEU A 738 4.63 -23.56 -10.07
N ARG A 739 5.31 -24.06 -11.11
CA ARG A 739 5.52 -23.35 -12.37
C ARG A 739 4.43 -23.72 -13.36
N TRP A 740 3.61 -22.75 -13.72
CA TRP A 740 2.56 -22.84 -14.72
C TRP A 740 3.07 -22.34 -16.07
N ALA A 741 2.62 -22.98 -17.16
CA ALA A 741 2.98 -22.60 -18.51
C ALA A 741 1.79 -22.73 -19.48
N TRP A 742 1.71 -21.85 -20.47
CA TRP A 742 0.70 -21.88 -21.55
C TRP A 742 1.32 -21.52 -22.90
N ASP A 743 0.71 -21.99 -24.00
CA ASP A 743 1.31 -21.87 -25.34
C ASP A 743 1.11 -20.50 -26.00
N ASP A 744 0.02 -19.80 -25.68
CA ASP A 744 -0.38 -18.55 -26.34
C ASP A 744 0.26 -17.31 -25.68
N GLU A 745 1.25 -16.70 -26.35
CA GLU A 745 1.89 -15.46 -25.89
C GLU A 745 0.94 -14.25 -25.87
N THR A 746 -0.20 -14.32 -26.57
CA THR A 746 -1.18 -13.22 -26.67
C THR A 746 -2.28 -13.30 -25.61
N ALA A 747 -2.29 -14.34 -24.78
CA ALA A 747 -3.28 -14.51 -23.73
C ALA A 747 -3.27 -13.35 -22.71
N GLU A 748 -4.45 -12.78 -22.47
CA GLU A 748 -4.69 -11.78 -21.43
C GLU A 748 -4.60 -12.47 -20.05
N LEU A 749 -3.67 -12.00 -19.20
CA LEU A 749 -3.56 -12.46 -17.81
C LEU A 749 -4.32 -11.51 -16.88
N ALA A 750 -5.31 -12.03 -16.16
CA ALA A 750 -6.06 -11.34 -15.12
C ALA A 750 -5.82 -11.98 -13.73
N ARG A 751 -6.13 -11.23 -12.67
CA ARG A 751 -6.00 -11.62 -11.26
C ARG A 751 -7.24 -11.19 -10.47
N SER A 752 -7.50 -11.83 -9.33
CA SER A 752 -8.46 -11.36 -8.34
C SER A 752 -7.84 -10.29 -7.43
N ILE A 753 -8.51 -9.17 -7.24
CA ILE A 753 -8.26 -8.22 -6.13
C ILE A 753 -9.61 -7.90 -5.51
N GLN A 754 -9.77 -8.08 -4.19
CA GLN A 754 -10.99 -7.73 -3.44
C GLN A 754 -12.31 -8.10 -4.14
N GLY A 755 -12.46 -9.36 -4.55
CA GLY A 755 -13.70 -9.83 -5.18
C GLY A 755 -13.92 -9.40 -6.64
N SER A 756 -12.96 -8.70 -7.25
CA SER A 756 -13.04 -8.19 -8.63
C SER A 756 -11.98 -8.81 -9.55
N ARG A 757 -12.34 -9.06 -10.81
CA ARG A 757 -11.41 -9.47 -11.87
C ARG A 757 -10.63 -8.27 -12.41
N GLN A 758 -9.34 -8.17 -12.09
CA GLN A 758 -8.47 -7.07 -12.52
C GLN A 758 -7.38 -7.54 -13.49
N ALA A 759 -6.82 -6.66 -14.31
CA ALA A 759 -5.69 -6.99 -15.16
C ALA A 759 -4.43 -7.27 -14.31
N ALA A 760 -3.67 -8.32 -14.64
CA ALA A 760 -2.45 -8.64 -13.90
C ALA A 760 -1.23 -7.87 -14.47
N PRO A 761 -0.21 -7.57 -13.64
CA PRO A 761 1.03 -6.96 -14.12
C PRO A 761 1.73 -7.73 -15.26
N ALA A 762 2.50 -7.01 -16.08
CA ALA A 762 3.28 -7.57 -17.18
C ALA A 762 4.54 -8.33 -16.72
N SER A 763 5.02 -8.07 -15.50
CA SER A 763 6.21 -8.64 -14.90
C SER A 763 6.17 -8.51 -13.37
N GLY A 764 7.02 -9.27 -12.67
CA GLY A 764 7.20 -9.18 -11.22
C GLY A 764 6.19 -10.01 -10.41
N THR A 765 6.21 -9.79 -9.10
CA THR A 765 5.30 -10.44 -8.13
C THR A 765 4.01 -9.63 -8.00
N PHE A 766 2.88 -10.31 -7.82
CA PHE A 766 1.58 -9.69 -7.56
C PHE A 766 0.68 -10.58 -6.70
N GLU A 767 -0.28 -9.97 -6.01
CA GLU A 767 -1.27 -10.61 -5.15
C GLU A 767 -2.43 -11.23 -5.94
N SER A 768 -2.94 -12.38 -5.48
CA SER A 768 -4.03 -13.13 -6.09
C SER A 768 -4.66 -14.07 -5.06
N ALA A 769 -5.47 -13.53 -4.15
CA ALA A 769 -6.09 -14.31 -3.06
C ALA A 769 -7.08 -15.39 -3.54
N HIS A 770 -7.76 -15.18 -4.66
CA HIS A 770 -8.83 -16.06 -5.13
C HIS A 770 -8.43 -16.81 -6.41
N PHE A 771 -8.02 -16.10 -7.46
CA PHE A 771 -7.65 -16.71 -8.74
C PHE A 771 -6.78 -15.80 -9.61
N TRP A 772 -6.06 -16.41 -10.55
CA TRP A 772 -5.60 -15.77 -11.79
C TRP A 772 -6.19 -16.48 -13.01
N GLU A 773 -6.37 -15.75 -14.11
CA GLU A 773 -7.07 -16.24 -15.31
C GLU A 773 -6.28 -15.90 -16.58
N LEU A 774 -6.15 -16.88 -17.46
CA LEU A 774 -5.74 -16.71 -18.85
C LEU A 774 -6.99 -16.63 -19.73
N ALA A 775 -7.08 -15.57 -20.53
CA ALA A 775 -8.12 -15.41 -21.53
C ALA A 775 -7.51 -15.21 -22.94
N SER A 776 -7.78 -16.14 -23.85
CA SER A 776 -7.25 -16.16 -25.21
C SER A 776 -8.35 -16.22 -26.27
N LEU A 777 -7.98 -15.95 -27.52
CA LEU A 777 -8.84 -16.13 -28.70
C LEU A 777 -8.31 -17.30 -29.54
N HIS A 778 -9.21 -18.15 -30.03
CA HIS A 778 -8.86 -19.25 -30.93
C HIS A 778 -9.94 -19.39 -32.01
N GLY A 779 -9.66 -18.80 -33.18
CA GLY A 779 -10.74 -18.36 -34.06
C GLY A 779 -11.67 -17.39 -33.32
N ASP A 780 -12.97 -17.50 -33.57
CA ASP A 780 -13.98 -16.60 -32.98
C ASP A 780 -14.33 -16.93 -31.51
N LYS A 781 -13.71 -17.95 -30.92
CA LYS A 781 -14.01 -18.38 -29.54
C LYS A 781 -13.06 -17.72 -28.55
N LYS A 782 -13.61 -16.94 -27.61
CA LYS A 782 -12.89 -16.55 -26.38
C LYS A 782 -12.87 -17.72 -25.41
N LEU A 783 -11.69 -18.09 -24.98
CA LEU A 783 -11.42 -19.27 -24.17
C LEU A 783 -10.78 -18.84 -22.86
N ARG A 784 -11.22 -19.42 -21.74
CA ARG A 784 -10.87 -18.97 -20.39
C ARG A 784 -10.38 -20.13 -19.54
N THR A 785 -9.24 -19.95 -18.89
CA THR A 785 -8.68 -20.92 -17.94
C THR A 785 -8.28 -20.17 -16.68
N ALA A 786 -8.99 -20.41 -15.58
CA ALA A 786 -8.67 -19.82 -14.29
C ALA A 786 -8.00 -20.85 -13.39
N VAL A 787 -6.97 -20.44 -12.66
CA VAL A 787 -6.40 -21.21 -11.56
C VAL A 787 -6.78 -20.53 -10.26
N LEU A 788 -7.45 -21.27 -9.38
CA LEU A 788 -7.92 -20.85 -8.07
C LEU A 788 -6.80 -21.09 -7.06
N THR A 789 -6.42 -20.06 -6.30
CA THR A 789 -5.14 -19.99 -5.56
C THR A 789 -5.27 -19.62 -4.07
N PRO A 790 -6.22 -20.19 -3.30
CA PRO A 790 -6.43 -19.78 -1.90
C PRO A 790 -5.22 -20.06 -1.00
N ASP A 791 -4.37 -21.02 -1.37
CA ASP A 791 -3.16 -21.38 -0.62
C ASP A 791 -1.87 -20.75 -1.18
N ALA A 792 -1.97 -19.98 -2.27
CA ALA A 792 -0.86 -19.30 -2.95
C ALA A 792 -1.22 -17.82 -3.23
N PRO A 793 -1.19 -16.96 -2.20
CA PRO A 793 -1.67 -15.59 -2.26
C PRO A 793 -0.85 -14.67 -3.17
N PHE A 794 0.38 -15.06 -3.53
CA PHE A 794 1.25 -14.33 -4.45
C PHE A 794 1.55 -15.14 -5.70
N GLN A 795 1.82 -14.46 -6.80
CA GLN A 795 2.14 -15.03 -8.11
C GLN A 795 3.30 -14.23 -8.72
N THR A 796 4.29 -14.90 -9.30
CA THR A 796 5.43 -14.24 -9.97
C THR A 796 5.40 -14.48 -11.48
N ARG A 797 5.31 -13.41 -12.28
CA ARG A 797 5.30 -13.51 -13.73
C ARG A 797 6.70 -13.62 -14.32
N SER A 798 7.03 -14.81 -14.81
CA SER A 798 8.30 -15.19 -15.44
C SER A 798 8.16 -15.10 -16.97
N GLY A 799 8.14 -13.88 -17.51
CA GLY A 799 8.02 -13.64 -18.96
C GLY A 799 6.58 -13.73 -19.49
N ARG A 800 6.42 -14.06 -20.78
CA ARG A 800 5.12 -13.98 -21.47
C ARG A 800 4.20 -15.18 -21.25
N ARG A 801 4.77 -16.38 -21.03
CA ARG A 801 4.08 -17.67 -21.05
C ARG A 801 4.19 -18.49 -19.77
N MET A 802 4.80 -17.95 -18.71
CA MET A 802 5.04 -18.67 -17.46
C MET A 802 4.74 -17.80 -16.24
N LEU A 803 4.17 -18.46 -15.23
CA LEU A 803 3.81 -17.88 -13.94
C LEU A 803 4.21 -18.87 -12.84
N ASP A 804 4.85 -18.40 -11.79
CA ASP A 804 5.23 -19.21 -10.64
C ASP A 804 4.33 -18.88 -9.45
N SER A 805 3.68 -19.88 -8.87
CA SER A 805 3.00 -19.80 -7.56
C SER A 805 3.98 -20.26 -6.47
N PRO A 806 4.60 -19.35 -5.68
CA PRO A 806 5.42 -19.74 -4.54
C PRO A 806 4.58 -20.44 -3.46
N LEU A 807 5.15 -21.52 -2.90
CA LEU A 807 4.54 -22.37 -1.86
C LEU A 807 5.32 -22.33 -0.55
N LEU A 808 6.65 -22.38 -0.64
CA LEU A 808 7.59 -22.19 0.46
C LEU A 808 8.72 -21.26 0.01
N ILE A 809 9.10 -20.34 0.88
CA ILE A 809 10.25 -19.42 0.72
C ILE A 809 10.97 -19.29 2.07
N ALA A 810 12.11 -18.60 2.12
CA ALA A 810 12.81 -18.34 3.38
C ALA A 810 11.87 -17.70 4.43
N GLY A 811 11.80 -18.29 5.63
CA GLY A 811 10.90 -17.88 6.72
C GLY A 811 9.60 -18.71 6.83
N GLU A 812 9.31 -19.60 5.86
CA GLU A 812 8.19 -20.54 5.96
C GLU A 812 8.53 -21.78 6.82
N PRO A 813 7.59 -22.28 7.64
CA PRO A 813 7.75 -23.54 8.34
C PRO A 813 7.66 -24.73 7.36
N THR A 814 8.67 -25.60 7.41
CA THR A 814 8.69 -26.86 6.66
C THR A 814 7.96 -27.95 7.45
N ASN A 815 6.80 -28.38 6.97
CA ASN A 815 6.09 -29.55 7.47
C ASN A 815 5.72 -30.45 6.28
N ASP A 816 6.16 -31.70 6.31
CA ASP A 816 5.95 -32.68 5.23
C ASP A 816 4.48 -33.12 5.11
N ASP A 817 3.67 -32.93 6.16
CA ASP A 817 2.21 -33.16 6.15
C ASP A 817 1.42 -32.01 5.46
N ARG A 818 2.10 -30.94 5.02
CA ARG A 818 1.43 -29.77 4.45
C ARG A 818 0.92 -30.04 3.03
N VAL A 819 -0.34 -29.68 2.79
CA VAL A 819 -1.03 -29.79 1.50
C VAL A 819 -1.47 -28.42 1.01
N TRP A 820 -1.10 -28.06 -0.22
CA TRP A 820 -1.56 -26.86 -0.92
C TRP A 820 -2.61 -27.24 -1.97
N ARG A 821 -3.74 -26.54 -1.99
CA ARG A 821 -4.91 -26.82 -2.83
C ARG A 821 -5.07 -25.78 -3.93
N PHE A 822 -5.19 -26.25 -5.16
CA PHE A 822 -5.43 -25.44 -6.35
C PHE A 822 -6.64 -25.95 -7.13
N GLY A 823 -7.43 -25.05 -7.69
CA GLY A 823 -8.50 -25.39 -8.64
C GLY A 823 -8.09 -25.00 -10.06
N ILE A 824 -8.31 -25.85 -11.07
CA ILE A 824 -8.17 -25.48 -12.48
C ILE A 824 -9.57 -25.44 -13.09
N ALA A 825 -10.15 -24.24 -13.21
CA ALA A 825 -11.49 -24.01 -13.73
C ALA A 825 -11.45 -23.66 -15.22
N LEU A 826 -12.20 -24.40 -16.03
CA LEU A 826 -12.14 -24.29 -17.49
C LEU A 826 -13.45 -23.78 -18.11
N ASP A 827 -13.30 -22.75 -18.96
CA ASP A 827 -14.34 -22.06 -19.71
C ASP A 827 -15.55 -21.63 -18.84
N ASP A 828 -15.32 -21.34 -17.54
CA ASP A 828 -16.27 -20.60 -16.70
C ASP A 828 -16.11 -19.09 -16.95
N PRO A 829 -17.17 -18.37 -17.35
CA PRO A 829 -17.08 -16.94 -17.61
C PRO A 829 -16.98 -16.08 -16.35
N HIS A 830 -17.17 -16.64 -15.14
CA HIS A 830 -17.22 -15.93 -13.86
C HIS A 830 -16.23 -16.56 -12.86
N PRO A 831 -14.93 -16.25 -12.97
CA PRO A 831 -13.91 -16.90 -12.15
C PRO A 831 -14.02 -16.62 -10.64
N MET A 832 -14.57 -15.47 -10.23
CA MET A 832 -14.87 -15.22 -8.80
C MET A 832 -15.89 -16.21 -8.24
N ARG A 833 -16.97 -16.52 -8.97
CA ARG A 833 -17.96 -17.52 -8.56
C ARG A 833 -17.33 -18.91 -8.43
N ALA A 834 -16.40 -19.26 -9.33
CA ALA A 834 -15.66 -20.51 -9.24
C ALA A 834 -14.74 -20.55 -8.01
N ALA A 835 -14.11 -19.42 -7.64
CA ALA A 835 -13.30 -19.28 -6.43
C ALA A 835 -14.15 -19.35 -5.15
N ASP A 836 -15.29 -18.64 -5.10
CA ASP A 836 -16.22 -18.69 -3.97
C ASP A 836 -16.73 -20.12 -3.73
N ALA A 837 -17.07 -20.86 -4.78
CA ALA A 837 -17.48 -22.27 -4.67
C ALA A 837 -16.33 -23.25 -4.38
N PHE A 838 -15.07 -22.83 -4.49
CA PHE A 838 -13.89 -23.61 -4.12
C PHE A 838 -13.50 -23.38 -2.65
N LEU A 839 -13.64 -22.14 -2.17
CA LEU A 839 -13.44 -21.74 -0.78
C LEU A 839 -14.59 -22.19 0.12
N THR A 840 -15.84 -21.84 -0.20
CA THR A 840 -17.03 -22.18 0.56
C THR A 840 -17.62 -23.49 0.03
N GLN A 841 -17.47 -24.57 0.82
CA GLN A 841 -18.08 -25.88 0.53
C GLN A 841 -19.47 -26.00 1.18
N PRO A 842 -20.35 -26.88 0.66
CA PRO A 842 -21.59 -27.24 1.35
C PRO A 842 -21.35 -27.83 2.73
N VAL A 843 -22.22 -27.51 3.69
CA VAL A 843 -22.12 -27.93 5.09
C VAL A 843 -23.14 -29.06 5.38
N PRO A 844 -22.70 -30.31 5.64
CA PRO A 844 -23.59 -31.39 6.03
C PRO A 844 -23.89 -31.33 7.54
N VAL A 845 -25.16 -31.27 7.91
CA VAL A 845 -25.63 -31.19 9.31
C VAL A 845 -26.61 -32.34 9.60
N PRO A 846 -26.35 -33.21 10.60
CA PRO A 846 -27.30 -34.22 11.04
C PRO A 846 -28.57 -33.60 11.64
N VAL A 847 -29.74 -34.16 11.32
CA VAL A 847 -31.06 -33.73 11.81
C VAL A 847 -31.91 -34.93 12.20
N ALA A 848 -32.75 -34.76 13.23
CA ALA A 848 -33.63 -35.82 13.72
C ALA A 848 -34.78 -36.20 12.76
N GLY A 849 -35.07 -35.34 11.77
CA GLY A 849 -36.23 -35.44 10.90
C GLY A 849 -36.03 -34.79 9.53
N PRO A 850 -36.85 -35.16 8.52
CA PRO A 850 -36.88 -34.42 7.26
C PRO A 850 -37.51 -33.03 7.45
N PRO A 851 -37.20 -32.05 6.58
CA PRO A 851 -37.88 -30.76 6.57
C PRO A 851 -39.35 -30.90 6.18
N SER A 852 -40.25 -30.15 6.85
CA SER A 852 -41.69 -30.16 6.53
C SER A 852 -42.03 -29.58 5.15
N SER A 853 -41.15 -28.74 4.60
CA SER A 853 -41.24 -28.18 3.24
C SER A 853 -40.85 -29.17 2.12
N GLY A 854 -40.42 -30.38 2.48
CA GLY A 854 -39.91 -31.39 1.55
C GLY A 854 -38.37 -31.48 1.57
N PRO A 855 -37.79 -32.49 0.88
CA PRO A 855 -36.37 -32.82 1.04
C PRO A 855 -35.42 -31.91 0.27
N VAL A 856 -35.92 -30.90 -0.46
CA VAL A 856 -35.12 -29.92 -1.21
C VAL A 856 -35.78 -28.55 -1.08
N GLY A 857 -34.99 -27.51 -0.82
CA GLY A 857 -35.48 -26.14 -0.73
C GLY A 857 -34.39 -25.08 -0.94
N TRP A 858 -34.81 -23.83 -1.05
CA TRP A 858 -33.94 -22.66 -1.25
C TRP A 858 -34.50 -21.46 -0.48
N LEU A 859 -33.65 -20.55 -0.03
CA LEU A 859 -34.06 -19.35 0.70
C LEU A 859 -33.79 -18.05 -0.08
N LEU A 860 -32.67 -17.99 -0.79
CA LEU A 860 -32.23 -16.82 -1.57
C LEU A 860 -31.48 -17.28 -2.82
N ALA A 861 -31.73 -16.66 -3.97
CA ALA A 861 -31.02 -16.97 -5.21
C ALA A 861 -30.66 -15.70 -5.99
N CYS A 862 -29.43 -15.62 -6.53
CA CYS A 862 -29.05 -14.60 -7.50
C CYS A 862 -29.07 -15.19 -8.91
N ASP A 863 -29.79 -14.58 -9.84
CA ASP A 863 -29.84 -15.04 -11.23
C ASP A 863 -28.60 -14.67 -12.07
N SER A 864 -27.76 -13.75 -11.56
CA SER A 864 -26.62 -13.19 -12.28
C SER A 864 -25.29 -13.76 -11.77
N PRO A 865 -24.60 -14.63 -12.53
CA PRO A 865 -23.42 -15.34 -12.03
C PRO A 865 -22.16 -14.50 -11.78
N GLY A 866 -22.17 -13.22 -12.18
CA GLY A 866 -21.11 -12.24 -11.89
C GLY A 866 -21.50 -11.22 -10.83
N VAL A 867 -22.48 -11.56 -9.97
CA VAL A 867 -22.84 -10.80 -8.78
C VAL A 867 -22.68 -11.70 -7.55
N ARG A 868 -21.88 -11.25 -6.60
CA ARG A 868 -21.64 -11.91 -5.31
C ARG A 868 -22.63 -11.35 -4.28
N VAL A 869 -23.15 -12.22 -3.40
CA VAL A 869 -23.78 -11.80 -2.14
C VAL A 869 -22.74 -12.05 -1.05
N LEU A 870 -22.28 -10.98 -0.42
CA LEU A 870 -21.12 -10.97 0.47
C LEU A 870 -21.51 -11.08 1.95
N SER A 871 -22.69 -10.58 2.31
CA SER A 871 -23.28 -10.73 3.64
C SER A 871 -24.81 -10.63 3.57
N ILE A 872 -25.48 -11.19 4.59
CA ILE A 872 -26.92 -11.14 4.80
C ILE A 872 -27.12 -10.73 6.26
N ARG A 873 -27.84 -9.64 6.53
CA ARG A 873 -28.16 -9.16 7.89
C ARG A 873 -29.66 -8.94 8.00
N GLY A 874 -30.34 -9.65 8.91
CA GLY A 874 -31.78 -9.54 9.13
C GLY A 874 -32.09 -8.89 10.46
N GLU A 875 -32.74 -7.71 10.44
CA GLU A 875 -33.09 -6.93 11.63
C GLU A 875 -34.46 -6.28 11.44
N GLY A 876 -35.31 -6.28 12.48
CA GLY A 876 -36.50 -5.41 12.55
C GLY A 876 -37.55 -5.52 11.44
N GLY A 877 -37.62 -6.62 10.69
CA GLY A 877 -38.52 -6.76 9.53
C GLY A 877 -37.92 -6.28 8.20
N GLU A 878 -36.66 -5.86 8.19
CA GLU A 878 -35.84 -5.60 7.01
C GLU A 878 -34.73 -6.68 6.90
N THR A 879 -34.15 -6.83 5.72
CA THR A 879 -32.94 -7.64 5.50
C THR A 879 -32.03 -6.95 4.52
N THR A 880 -30.82 -6.64 4.97
CA THR A 880 -29.79 -5.97 4.19
C THR A 880 -28.82 -7.00 3.62
N LEU A 881 -28.69 -7.02 2.30
CA LEU A 881 -27.71 -7.82 1.56
C LEU A 881 -26.57 -6.93 1.11
N ARG A 882 -25.31 -7.32 1.34
CA ARG A 882 -24.18 -6.68 0.67
C ARG A 882 -23.92 -7.37 -0.66
N VAL A 883 -23.88 -6.63 -1.76
CA VAL A 883 -23.73 -7.20 -3.11
C VAL A 883 -22.62 -6.51 -3.89
N GLN A 884 -21.92 -7.28 -4.73
CA GLN A 884 -20.77 -6.81 -5.52
C GLN A 884 -20.83 -7.39 -6.95
N GLU A 885 -20.66 -6.55 -7.97
CA GLU A 885 -20.40 -7.02 -9.35
C GLU A 885 -18.92 -7.42 -9.52
N SER A 886 -18.61 -8.55 -10.13
CA SER A 886 -17.23 -9.10 -10.14
C SER A 886 -16.45 -8.94 -11.45
N ASP A 887 -17.13 -8.67 -12.57
CA ASP A 887 -16.54 -8.85 -13.92
C ASP A 887 -16.24 -7.53 -14.64
N GLY A 888 -16.57 -6.38 -14.04
CA GLY A 888 -16.42 -5.05 -14.62
C GLY A 888 -17.52 -4.71 -15.63
N ARG A 889 -18.74 -5.23 -15.42
CA ARG A 889 -19.83 -5.16 -16.39
C ARG A 889 -21.16 -4.73 -15.77
N THR A 890 -21.64 -3.57 -16.19
CA THR A 890 -22.98 -3.07 -15.88
C THR A 890 -24.05 -4.10 -16.24
N ARG A 891 -24.95 -4.38 -15.29
CA ARG A 891 -25.99 -5.41 -15.38
C ARG A 891 -27.11 -5.14 -14.38
N THR A 892 -28.25 -5.81 -14.56
CA THR A 892 -29.30 -5.87 -13.54
C THR A 892 -29.42 -7.32 -13.06
N ALA A 893 -29.27 -7.56 -11.77
CA ALA A 893 -29.49 -8.87 -11.16
C ALA A 893 -30.91 -8.96 -10.58
N ALA A 894 -31.52 -10.15 -10.63
CA ALA A 894 -32.68 -10.49 -9.83
C ALA A 894 -32.22 -11.30 -8.61
N ILE A 895 -32.41 -10.72 -7.43
CA ILE A 895 -32.24 -11.45 -6.17
C ILE A 895 -33.62 -11.96 -5.76
N ARG A 896 -33.81 -13.28 -5.82
CA ARG A 896 -35.05 -13.97 -5.47
C ARG A 896 -35.01 -14.40 -4.01
N PHE A 897 -36.18 -14.45 -3.37
CA PHE A 897 -36.36 -14.87 -1.98
C PHE A 897 -37.52 -15.86 -1.86
N PHE A 898 -37.47 -16.78 -0.90
CA PHE A 898 -38.56 -17.74 -0.68
C PHE A 898 -39.90 -17.09 -0.26
N LYS A 899 -39.86 -15.85 0.23
CA LYS A 899 -40.99 -15.01 0.63
C LYS A 899 -41.02 -13.73 -0.22
N ARG A 900 -42.21 -13.17 -0.45
CA ARG A 900 -42.36 -11.96 -1.29
C ARG A 900 -41.89 -10.71 -0.53
N PRO A 901 -40.99 -9.88 -1.11
CA PRO A 901 -40.64 -8.58 -0.53
C PRO A 901 -41.78 -7.58 -0.70
N THR A 902 -41.93 -6.66 0.26
CA THR A 902 -42.92 -5.56 0.21
C THR A 902 -42.34 -4.25 -0.34
N GLY A 903 -41.02 -4.10 -0.28
CA GLY A 903 -40.27 -3.00 -0.88
C GLY A 903 -38.77 -3.27 -0.75
N ALA A 904 -37.95 -2.55 -1.52
CA ALA A 904 -36.50 -2.66 -1.43
C ALA A 904 -35.82 -1.34 -1.81
N ALA A 905 -34.63 -1.11 -1.31
CA ALA A 905 -33.82 0.08 -1.57
C ALA A 905 -32.33 -0.27 -1.71
N LYS A 906 -31.65 0.43 -2.60
CA LYS A 906 -30.19 0.43 -2.74
C LYS A 906 -29.61 1.51 -1.84
N ARG A 907 -28.63 1.16 -1.02
CA ARG A 907 -28.00 2.02 -0.03
C ARG A 907 -26.47 2.03 -0.16
N THR A 908 -25.87 3.14 0.24
CA THR A 908 -24.44 3.23 0.56
C THR A 908 -24.10 2.32 1.74
N LEU A 909 -22.82 2.07 2.00
CA LEU A 909 -22.39 1.29 3.16
C LEU A 909 -22.60 2.06 4.49
N ALA A 910 -22.72 3.39 4.44
CA ALA A 910 -23.18 4.25 5.53
C ALA A 910 -24.72 4.20 5.76
N GLY A 911 -25.48 3.53 4.88
CA GLY A 911 -26.94 3.36 5.00
C GLY A 911 -27.80 4.42 4.31
N GLU A 912 -27.20 5.37 3.60
CA GLU A 912 -27.92 6.39 2.84
C GLU A 912 -28.61 5.78 1.62
N THR A 913 -29.88 6.12 1.38
CA THR A 913 -30.65 5.52 0.27
C THR A 913 -30.37 6.23 -1.05
N GLN A 914 -29.77 5.49 -1.99
CA GLN A 914 -29.45 5.97 -3.33
C GLN A 914 -30.66 5.87 -4.29
N ALA A 915 -31.43 4.77 -4.18
CA ALA A 915 -32.62 4.53 -5.01
C ALA A 915 -33.56 3.48 -4.37
N GLU A 916 -34.87 3.65 -4.53
CA GLU A 916 -35.82 2.54 -4.34
C GLU A 916 -35.68 1.53 -5.51
N LEU A 917 -35.91 0.26 -5.21
CA LEU A 917 -35.73 -0.87 -6.14
C LEU A 917 -37.06 -1.54 -6.47
N ILE A 918 -37.13 -2.15 -7.66
CA ILE A 918 -38.35 -2.77 -8.17
C ILE A 918 -38.49 -4.18 -7.60
N CYS A 919 -39.61 -4.45 -6.91
CA CYS A 919 -40.01 -5.77 -6.45
C CYS A 919 -40.95 -6.44 -7.48
N GLU A 920 -40.52 -7.57 -8.06
CA GLU A 920 -41.29 -8.37 -9.02
C GLU A 920 -41.62 -9.73 -8.43
N GLY A 921 -42.78 -9.86 -7.78
CA GLY A 921 -43.25 -11.12 -7.21
C GLY A 921 -42.43 -11.56 -6.00
N ASP A 922 -41.45 -12.45 -6.22
CA ASP A 922 -40.50 -12.95 -5.23
C ASP A 922 -39.06 -12.42 -5.44
N ALA A 923 -38.86 -11.51 -6.39
CA ALA A 923 -37.56 -10.98 -6.77
C ALA A 923 -37.41 -9.47 -6.53
N VAL A 924 -36.20 -9.02 -6.23
CA VAL A 924 -35.77 -7.61 -6.26
C VAL A 924 -34.83 -7.41 -7.44
N ARG A 925 -35.09 -6.41 -8.28
CA ARG A 925 -34.22 -6.00 -9.39
C ARG A 925 -33.17 -5.01 -8.89
N VAL A 926 -31.90 -5.39 -8.95
CA VAL A 926 -30.76 -4.58 -8.51
C VAL A 926 -29.92 -4.18 -9.73
N PRO A 927 -29.97 -2.91 -10.19
CA PRO A 927 -29.07 -2.40 -11.20
C PRO A 927 -27.69 -2.14 -10.56
N LEU A 928 -26.65 -2.69 -11.18
CA LEU A 928 -25.27 -2.60 -10.77
C LEU A 928 -24.40 -2.09 -11.93
N ALA A 929 -23.55 -1.10 -11.66
CA ALA A 929 -22.45 -0.71 -12.54
C ALA A 929 -21.32 -1.76 -12.48
N GLY A 930 -20.33 -1.63 -13.38
CA GLY A 930 -19.15 -2.50 -13.35
C GLY A 930 -18.37 -2.36 -12.04
N TYR A 931 -18.07 -3.49 -11.41
CA TYR A 931 -17.44 -3.63 -10.09
C TYR A 931 -18.20 -3.07 -8.88
N GLU A 932 -19.43 -2.60 -9.06
CA GLU A 932 -20.14 -1.85 -8.01
C GLU A 932 -20.42 -2.71 -6.77
N LEU A 933 -20.00 -2.21 -5.60
CA LEU A 933 -20.38 -2.65 -4.26
C LEU A 933 -21.52 -1.77 -3.71
N CYS A 934 -22.60 -2.36 -3.20
CA CYS A 934 -23.64 -1.64 -2.47
C CYS A 934 -24.37 -2.52 -1.45
N ASP A 935 -25.12 -1.90 -0.54
CA ASP A 935 -26.07 -2.61 0.33
C ASP A 935 -27.49 -2.54 -0.26
N VAL A 936 -28.23 -3.65 -0.20
CA VAL A 936 -29.60 -3.79 -0.70
C VAL A 936 -30.50 -4.14 0.47
N ALA A 937 -31.27 -3.16 0.93
CA ALA A 937 -32.22 -3.29 2.01
C ALA A 937 -33.57 -3.78 1.48
N VAL A 938 -34.09 -4.89 2.01
CA VAL A 938 -35.32 -5.54 1.55
C VAL A 938 -36.30 -5.66 2.71
N ARG A 939 -37.50 -5.10 2.54
CA ARG A 939 -38.56 -5.04 3.55
C ARG A 939 -39.53 -6.21 3.38
N TRP A 940 -40.07 -6.69 4.49
CA TRP A 940 -41.04 -7.80 4.53
C TRP A 940 -42.43 -7.31 4.96
N ALA A 941 -43.42 -8.20 4.90
CA ALA A 941 -44.78 -7.99 5.43
C ALA A 941 -44.89 -8.53 6.86
#